data_AF-A0A934CPV4-F1
#
_entry.id   AF-A0A934CPV4-F1
#
_cell.length_a   1.000
_cell.length_b   1.000
_cell.length_c   1.000
_cell.angle_alpha   90.00
_cell.angle_beta   90.00
_cell.angle_gamma   90.00
#
_symmetry.space_group_name_H-M   'P 1'
#
loop_
_entity.id
_entity.type
_entity.pdbx_description
1 polymer ?
#
loop_
_entity_poly.entity_id
_entity_poly.type
_entity_poly.pdbx_seq_one_letter_code
_entity_poly.pdbx_strand_id
1 'polypeptide(L)'
;MGPGVRVCSIKIINCKGDEILNEIIYAENFIIPGYNEKFYKINYPHFLELDGTALAVSPNLGSFDIQIYWYNECDMWIDYVKVENEVADKLLSNDPQNNFDPWIQWEADNIGGENGALRLSVDEPDYNMLPCVKYVQDMIISQNYKISLIVNEYSYGIDPSQNNYLDYSVYEKKLDGANLPEVLTASYPQRDKMAIPYNLQPEDYNPDNGFLGIRTYENVYEPALQDTLDNVFIKWSEKGLKYAKLHNKNLYFVPQVHLYKTGGIPTLREPTNEEIEAMTDIMISYGAKGIFYYCYNSWNEFDKADYCRGLTSYLNPHTPLYNNVYGQPKWSFICTFDEKLQTWGPTLMSLPIANTNSYSYRLEEQRNQLISNSYFYGITTFKLGNDIPLCNEDNVPPGVTYDCPDERYLQVATMKNSEPNTEYFMIVNRRCFVDPQDNNPHKFGARSVRVFFKPNHPSFTGFNNWSIVNIENGSVVGTFNKNNYSYVNLSIENDDYNGWFKPGEGRLYKIVPTYVSGGTLVCDENIQGVNITCNNLVTATDKNINIGFSTTINFTQNARFEFTGGTFSCGDVNQPTHEKNIIFQSPLDWNGITLNSCNLVNINSAKFEKVKGELQNTNYALKLFDCFTMNINNCTFTNYQNQKSGAIESNYNSTATTEPNIYIAGNIFDMNSSDKRALSIMSFASGNVPVRIYNNNFTSNSNSATAIYLSFVTGVAVCDNVITGFNKGAELIETNIDFYNNVITSVSGNNLARSVDATVNSVVNMSSNGNYITGGRNTFDNTNNYAANIYVNNSTFLLDYGINNFNIMPNSNSLHLSGYFPGEGTDAVQYERKNCFKLNNSPIVEPNLPLKEVKWLANNNDVEFEFFPYECAGNSSNTDIVIDVGNYVFDTIQYSSGGTGGGFGRTQTVSPKTIYDSVCILMRLRNYVLAKAKCYELLNLFPDSLHSLNSISKLYQLAVTLDTSLTSANNCKTYLNTLILNHPNNLQLVRKCNYYIRNAK
;
A
#
# COMPACT_ATOMS: atom_id res chain seq x y z
N MET A 1 54.10 -55.21 -6.65
CA MET A 1 54.98 -55.72 -5.58
C MET A 1 54.79 -57.22 -5.47
N GLY A 2 55.80 -57.96 -4.99
CA GLY A 2 55.64 -59.40 -4.72
C GLY A 2 54.76 -59.64 -3.48
N PRO A 3 54.09 -60.80 -3.34
CA PRO A 3 53.10 -61.04 -2.28
C PRO A 3 53.65 -60.86 -0.85
N GLY A 4 54.92 -61.23 -0.61
CA GLY A 4 55.57 -61.14 0.70
C GLY A 4 56.33 -59.84 1.03
N VAL A 5 56.16 -58.78 0.23
CA VAL A 5 56.75 -57.45 0.55
C VAL A 5 56.05 -56.86 1.76
N ARG A 6 56.78 -56.40 2.77
CA ARG A 6 56.18 -55.79 3.97
C ARG A 6 55.91 -54.32 3.69
N VAL A 7 54.68 -53.90 3.90
CA VAL A 7 54.26 -52.51 3.64
C VAL A 7 54.36 -51.72 4.93
N CYS A 8 53.63 -52.13 5.97
CA CYS A 8 53.70 -51.52 7.30
C CYS A 8 53.46 -52.55 8.40
N SER A 9 53.70 -52.20 9.64
CA SER A 9 53.16 -52.90 10.79
C SER A 9 52.30 -51.97 11.63
N ILE A 10 51.16 -52.47 12.09
CA ILE A 10 50.24 -51.76 12.98
C ILE A 10 50.38 -52.40 14.35
N LYS A 11 50.76 -51.58 15.33
CA LYS A 11 50.89 -51.97 16.73
C LYS A 11 49.93 -51.16 17.58
N ILE A 12 49.18 -51.83 18.45
CA ILE A 12 48.30 -51.19 19.43
C ILE A 12 48.83 -51.56 20.81
N ILE A 13 49.12 -50.54 21.62
CA ILE A 13 49.64 -50.68 22.98
C ILE A 13 48.58 -50.16 23.95
N ASN A 14 48.29 -50.85 25.05
CA ASN A 14 47.39 -50.32 26.08
C ASN A 14 48.08 -49.27 26.97
N CYS A 15 47.31 -48.63 27.85
CA CYS A 15 47.82 -47.67 28.83
C CYS A 15 48.85 -48.22 29.83
N LYS A 16 49.01 -49.55 29.92
CA LYS A 16 50.04 -50.23 30.75
C LYS A 16 51.34 -50.49 29.98
N GLY A 17 51.38 -50.18 28.68
CA GLY A 17 52.51 -50.48 27.81
C GLY A 17 52.47 -51.89 27.20
N ASP A 18 51.41 -52.67 27.43
CA ASP A 18 51.27 -54.02 26.87
C ASP A 18 50.85 -53.92 25.40
N GLU A 19 51.51 -54.72 24.55
CA GLU A 19 51.15 -54.88 23.14
C GLU A 19 49.86 -55.70 23.02
N ILE A 20 48.77 -55.06 22.61
CA ILE A 20 47.46 -55.69 22.36
C ILE A 20 47.41 -56.28 20.96
N LEU A 21 48.03 -55.59 20.00
CA LEU A 21 48.09 -55.99 18.59
C LEU A 21 49.46 -55.64 18.03
N ASN A 22 49.98 -56.51 17.17
CA ASN A 22 51.13 -56.22 16.32
C ASN A 22 51.01 -57.06 15.05
N GLU A 23 50.51 -56.44 13.99
CA GLU A 23 50.29 -57.08 12.71
C GLU A 23 51.20 -56.45 11.67
N ILE A 24 51.94 -57.29 10.93
CA ILE A 24 52.66 -56.86 9.74
C ILE A 24 51.71 -57.02 8.55
N ILE A 25 51.48 -55.92 7.84
CA ILE A 25 50.70 -55.87 6.61
C ILE A 25 51.65 -56.04 5.42
N TYR A 26 51.39 -57.07 4.62
CA TYR A 26 52.12 -57.39 3.41
C TYR A 26 51.39 -56.86 2.17
N ALA A 27 52.12 -56.71 1.06
CA ALA A 27 51.57 -56.23 -0.20
C ALA A 27 50.44 -57.13 -0.75
N GLU A 28 50.44 -58.43 -0.43
CA GLU A 28 49.34 -59.35 -0.77
C GLU A 28 48.04 -59.10 -0.02
N ASN A 29 48.08 -58.38 1.11
CA ASN A 29 46.88 -58.07 1.88
C ASN A 29 46.03 -56.96 1.25
N PHE A 30 46.51 -56.31 0.19
CA PHE A 30 45.78 -55.31 -0.57
C PHE A 30 44.98 -56.00 -1.68
N ILE A 31 43.65 -55.94 -1.59
CA ILE A 31 42.74 -56.82 -2.35
C ILE A 31 42.53 -56.34 -3.81
N ILE A 32 42.86 -55.08 -4.11
CA ILE A 32 42.77 -54.37 -5.41
C ILE A 32 43.89 -53.30 -5.39
N PRO A 33 44.56 -52.88 -6.50
CA PRO A 33 45.83 -52.14 -6.41
C PRO A 33 45.74 -50.89 -5.50
N GLY A 34 46.25 -51.03 -4.27
CA GLY A 34 46.48 -49.92 -3.35
C GLY A 34 45.57 -49.78 -2.12
N TYR A 35 44.54 -50.61 -1.90
CA TYR A 35 43.64 -50.45 -0.72
C TYR A 35 43.55 -51.68 0.20
N ASN A 36 43.67 -51.45 1.51
CA ASN A 36 43.53 -52.44 2.58
C ASN A 36 42.88 -51.76 3.78
N GLU A 37 41.72 -52.29 4.22
CA GLU A 37 40.99 -51.82 5.38
C GLU A 37 40.86 -52.97 6.39
N LYS A 38 41.21 -52.69 7.64
CA LYS A 38 41.28 -53.68 8.71
C LYS A 38 40.50 -53.18 9.92
N PHE A 39 39.60 -54.03 10.42
CA PHE A 39 38.84 -53.79 11.63
C PHE A 39 39.39 -54.67 12.75
N TYR A 40 39.77 -54.05 13.86
CA TYR A 40 40.29 -54.74 15.04
C TYR A 40 39.29 -54.61 16.18
N LYS A 41 38.56 -55.69 16.46
CA LYS A 41 37.67 -55.73 17.62
C LYS A 41 38.49 -56.02 18.88
N ILE A 42 38.72 -55.01 19.71
CA ILE A 42 39.45 -55.17 20.97
C ILE A 42 38.48 -55.64 22.06
N ASN A 43 38.29 -56.96 22.19
CA ASN A 43 37.41 -57.55 23.21
C ASN A 43 38.13 -57.69 24.58
N TYR A 44 37.35 -57.70 25.67
CA TYR A 44 37.80 -57.99 27.05
C TYR A 44 38.63 -59.30 27.09
N PRO A 45 39.82 -59.37 27.75
CA PRO A 45 40.18 -58.70 29.01
C PRO A 45 41.32 -57.67 28.89
N HIS A 46 41.48 -57.03 27.72
CA HIS A 46 42.42 -55.93 27.57
C HIS A 46 41.83 -54.69 28.25
N PHE A 47 42.17 -54.46 29.53
CA PHE A 47 41.71 -53.35 30.38
C PHE A 47 41.60 -52.00 29.63
N LEU A 48 40.44 -51.75 29.03
CA LEU A 48 40.02 -50.49 28.39
C LEU A 48 38.82 -49.89 29.12
N GLU A 49 38.52 -50.38 30.33
CA GLU A 49 37.51 -49.79 31.21
C GLU A 49 38.09 -48.53 31.88
N LEU A 50 37.48 -47.38 31.60
CA LEU A 50 37.47 -46.29 32.56
C LEU A 50 36.46 -46.67 33.64
N ASP A 51 36.95 -46.95 34.86
CA ASP A 51 36.07 -46.91 36.03
C ASP A 51 35.40 -45.53 36.05
N GLY A 52 34.08 -45.45 36.18
CA GLY A 52 33.32 -44.20 36.16
C GLY A 52 33.79 -43.18 37.21
N THR A 53 34.59 -43.62 38.18
CA THR A 53 35.25 -42.75 39.17
C THR A 53 36.55 -42.08 38.67
N ALA A 54 37.16 -42.56 37.57
CA ALA A 54 38.42 -42.06 37.00
C ALA A 54 38.25 -40.88 36.02
N LEU A 55 37.03 -40.53 35.62
CA LEU A 55 36.74 -39.34 34.79
C LEU A 55 37.06 -38.00 35.50
N ALA A 56 37.42 -38.03 36.78
CA ALA A 56 37.73 -36.84 37.57
C ALA A 56 39.23 -36.46 37.62
N VAL A 57 40.15 -37.15 36.92
CA VAL A 57 41.59 -36.91 37.09
C VAL A 57 42.39 -36.90 35.77
N SER A 58 42.68 -35.67 35.30
CA SER A 58 43.74 -35.28 34.34
C SER A 58 43.64 -35.74 32.86
N PRO A 59 43.85 -34.85 31.86
CA PRO A 59 43.54 -35.12 30.44
C PRO A 59 44.59 -35.92 29.65
N ASN A 60 45.67 -36.41 30.27
CA ASN A 60 46.90 -36.76 29.53
C ASN A 60 47.32 -38.23 29.52
N LEU A 61 46.39 -39.18 29.64
CA LEU A 61 46.71 -40.60 29.39
C LEU A 61 45.68 -41.20 28.43
N GLY A 62 46.03 -41.25 27.14
CA GLY A 62 45.29 -42.07 26.18
C GLY A 62 45.27 -43.52 26.65
N SER A 63 44.11 -44.17 26.60
CA SER A 63 43.94 -45.57 27.06
C SER A 63 44.70 -46.59 26.20
N PHE A 64 45.20 -46.17 25.04
CA PHE A 64 46.03 -46.94 24.12
C PHE A 64 46.85 -46.02 23.19
N ASP A 65 47.88 -46.58 22.57
CA ASP A 65 48.74 -45.95 21.54
C ASP A 65 48.71 -46.80 20.26
N ILE A 66 48.42 -46.18 19.11
CA ILE A 66 48.42 -46.83 17.80
C ILE A 66 49.68 -46.40 17.05
N GLN A 67 50.61 -47.33 16.89
CA GLN A 67 51.87 -47.11 16.21
C GLN A 67 51.84 -47.79 14.85
N ILE A 68 52.03 -47.01 13.78
CA ILE A 68 52.17 -47.52 12.42
C ILE A 68 53.62 -47.36 11.99
N TYR A 69 54.30 -48.48 11.78
CA TYR A 69 55.68 -48.50 11.30
C TYR A 69 55.68 -48.83 9.80
N TRP A 70 56.19 -47.90 8.99
CA TRP A 70 56.32 -48.09 7.55
C TRP A 70 57.67 -48.72 7.22
N TYR A 71 57.66 -49.83 6.46
CA TYR A 71 58.90 -50.55 6.12
C TYR A 71 59.68 -49.92 4.96
N ASN A 72 59.14 -48.88 4.31
CA ASN A 72 59.76 -48.17 3.18
C ASN A 72 60.10 -49.09 1.98
N GLU A 73 59.33 -50.17 1.81
CA GLU A 73 59.45 -51.07 0.64
C GLU A 73 58.51 -50.63 -0.51
N CYS A 74 57.60 -49.66 -0.24
CA CYS A 74 56.76 -48.97 -1.21
C CYS A 74 56.19 -47.66 -0.66
N ASP A 75 55.69 -46.77 -1.52
CA ASP A 75 54.90 -45.62 -1.07
C ASP A 75 53.61 -46.08 -0.38
N MET A 76 53.31 -45.47 0.76
CA MET A 76 52.13 -45.76 1.56
C MET A 76 51.44 -44.46 1.96
N TRP A 77 50.12 -44.43 1.79
CA TRP A 77 49.25 -43.40 2.32
C TRP A 77 48.32 -44.04 3.35
N ILE A 78 48.22 -43.44 4.53
CA ILE A 78 47.19 -43.78 5.52
C ILE A 78 46.07 -42.78 5.29
N ASP A 79 44.90 -43.28 4.89
CA ASP A 79 43.74 -42.41 4.64
C ASP A 79 43.15 -41.91 5.97
N TYR A 80 42.82 -42.82 6.89
CA TYR A 80 42.42 -42.49 8.26
C TYR A 80 42.66 -43.65 9.22
N VAL A 81 42.69 -43.34 10.52
CA VAL A 81 42.59 -44.31 11.62
C VAL A 81 41.34 -43.97 12.41
N LYS A 82 40.39 -44.90 12.52
CA LYS A 82 39.14 -44.71 13.26
C LYS A 82 39.14 -45.60 14.50
N VAL A 83 38.77 -45.02 15.64
CA VAL A 83 38.49 -45.74 16.87
C VAL A 83 37.02 -45.54 17.19
N GLU A 84 36.28 -46.64 17.28
CA GLU A 84 34.86 -46.65 17.59
C GLU A 84 34.66 -47.27 18.98
N ASN A 85 33.79 -46.66 19.78
CA ASN A 85 33.31 -47.29 21.00
C ASN A 85 32.13 -48.23 20.69
N GLU A 86 31.71 -49.01 21.68
CA GLU A 86 30.58 -49.95 21.53
C GLU A 86 29.28 -49.27 21.07
N VAL A 87 29.06 -48.00 21.46
CA VAL A 87 27.88 -47.24 21.04
C VAL A 87 27.93 -46.90 19.55
N ALA A 88 29.07 -46.45 19.04
CA ALA A 88 29.26 -46.16 17.62
C ALA A 88 29.16 -47.42 16.75
N ASP A 89 29.76 -48.55 17.19
CA ASP A 89 29.64 -49.85 16.51
C ASP A 89 28.17 -50.31 16.44
N LYS A 90 27.41 -50.17 17.55
CA LYS A 90 25.97 -50.50 17.58
C LYS A 90 25.10 -49.58 16.73
N LEU A 91 25.43 -48.28 16.66
CA LEU A 91 24.71 -47.31 15.82
C LEU A 91 24.97 -47.52 14.33
N LEU A 92 26.18 -47.95 13.94
CA LEU A 92 26.60 -48.03 12.54
C LEU A 92 26.56 -49.46 11.95
N SER A 93 26.30 -50.48 12.77
CA SER A 93 26.15 -51.87 12.33
C SER A 93 24.68 -52.31 12.27
N ASN A 94 24.37 -53.30 11.43
CA ASN A 94 23.05 -53.95 11.40
C ASN A 94 22.87 -54.94 12.57
N ASP A 95 23.25 -54.56 13.80
CA ASP A 95 23.11 -55.43 14.97
C ASP A 95 21.62 -55.51 15.38
N PRO A 96 21.00 -56.71 15.38
CA PRO A 96 19.63 -56.89 15.83
C PRO A 96 19.39 -56.59 17.33
N GLN A 97 20.44 -56.32 18.12
CA GLN A 97 20.34 -55.83 19.50
C GLN A 97 20.45 -54.30 19.64
N ASN A 98 20.45 -53.55 18.52
CA ASN A 98 20.46 -52.09 18.56
C ASN A 98 19.16 -51.55 19.20
N ASN A 99 19.27 -51.05 20.44
CA ASN A 99 18.16 -50.45 21.20
C ASN A 99 18.12 -48.91 21.10
N PHE A 100 18.98 -48.29 20.27
CA PHE A 100 19.02 -46.83 20.11
C PHE A 100 17.91 -46.33 19.20
N ASP A 101 17.48 -47.11 18.20
CA ASP A 101 16.42 -46.67 17.28
C ASP A 101 15.09 -46.39 17.99
N PRO A 102 14.59 -47.27 18.88
CA PRO A 102 13.39 -46.97 19.67
C PRO A 102 13.56 -45.78 20.61
N TRP A 103 14.78 -45.53 21.12
CA TRP A 103 15.04 -44.38 21.98
C TRP A 103 15.08 -43.07 21.19
N ILE A 104 15.80 -43.02 20.07
CA ILE A 104 15.83 -41.86 19.17
C ILE A 104 14.42 -41.56 18.65
N GLN A 105 13.65 -42.58 18.31
CA GLN A 105 12.25 -42.43 17.91
C GLN A 105 11.39 -41.88 19.05
N TRP A 106 11.49 -42.45 20.25
CA TRP A 106 10.78 -41.94 21.42
C TRP A 106 11.13 -40.48 21.69
N GLU A 107 12.40 -40.10 21.61
CA GLU A 107 12.85 -38.73 21.88
C GLU A 107 12.35 -37.76 20.80
N ALA A 108 12.43 -38.15 19.52
CA ALA A 108 11.88 -37.38 18.41
C ALA A 108 10.35 -37.19 18.48
N ASP A 109 9.61 -38.21 18.94
CA ASP A 109 8.16 -38.13 19.12
C ASP A 109 7.77 -37.24 20.31
N ASN A 110 8.48 -37.35 21.43
CA ASN A 110 8.19 -36.53 22.62
C ASN A 110 8.54 -35.07 22.39
N ILE A 111 9.74 -34.78 21.87
CA ILE A 111 10.16 -33.40 21.56
C ILE A 111 9.28 -32.83 20.43
N GLY A 112 8.95 -33.64 19.44
CA GLY A 112 8.12 -33.25 18.29
C GLY A 112 6.66 -32.95 18.62
N GLY A 113 6.18 -33.44 19.76
CA GLY A 113 4.87 -33.14 20.32
C GLY A 113 4.82 -31.84 21.13
N GLU A 114 5.96 -31.27 21.53
CA GLU A 114 6.03 -30.01 22.26
C GLU A 114 6.03 -28.80 21.30
N ASN A 115 5.13 -27.84 21.53
CA ASN A 115 5.09 -26.60 20.77
C ASN A 115 6.33 -25.75 21.10
N GLY A 116 7.41 -25.87 20.31
CA GLY A 116 8.49 -24.89 20.28
C GLY A 116 9.92 -25.44 20.10
N ALA A 117 10.19 -26.69 20.48
CA ALA A 117 11.52 -27.28 20.33
C ALA A 117 11.70 -27.89 18.93
N LEU A 118 12.26 -27.11 18.01
CA LEU A 118 12.38 -27.51 16.60
C LEU A 118 13.77 -28.06 16.23
N ARG A 119 14.81 -27.88 17.07
CA ARG A 119 16.20 -28.20 16.72
C ARG A 119 16.97 -28.78 17.91
N LEU A 120 17.92 -29.66 17.61
CA LEU A 120 18.89 -30.19 18.58
C LEU A 120 20.29 -29.77 18.18
N SER A 121 21.04 -29.15 19.09
CA SER A 121 22.41 -28.73 18.82
C SER A 121 23.40 -29.82 19.20
N VAL A 122 24.32 -30.14 18.29
CA VAL A 122 25.53 -30.92 18.58
C VAL A 122 26.68 -29.94 18.67
N ASP A 123 27.27 -29.82 19.85
CA ASP A 123 28.37 -28.89 20.11
C ASP A 123 29.71 -29.57 19.82
N GLU A 124 30.53 -28.92 19.00
CA GLU A 124 31.94 -29.28 18.74
C GLU A 124 32.22 -30.74 18.29
N PRO A 125 31.48 -31.31 17.32
CA PRO A 125 31.73 -32.69 16.91
C PRO A 125 33.05 -32.84 16.12
N ASP A 126 33.83 -33.85 16.48
CA ASP A 126 35.02 -34.26 15.73
C ASP A 126 34.69 -35.00 14.43
N TYR A 127 35.65 -35.09 13.51
CA TYR A 127 35.46 -35.70 12.18
C TYR A 127 34.98 -37.16 12.26
N ASN A 128 35.45 -37.92 13.25
CA ASN A 128 35.03 -39.31 13.47
C ASN A 128 33.59 -39.45 13.99
N MET A 129 32.98 -38.38 14.51
CA MET A 129 31.61 -38.36 15.03
C MET A 129 30.56 -38.13 13.92
N LEU A 130 30.96 -37.60 12.76
CA LEU A 130 30.04 -37.23 11.67
C LEU A 130 29.16 -38.37 11.17
N PRO A 131 29.63 -39.62 11.01
CA PRO A 131 28.75 -40.73 10.63
C PRO A 131 27.64 -40.98 11.66
N CYS A 132 27.93 -40.83 12.96
CA CYS A 132 26.92 -40.98 14.01
C CYS A 132 25.95 -39.79 14.02
N VAL A 133 26.44 -38.56 13.81
CA VAL A 133 25.59 -37.38 13.65
C VAL A 133 24.64 -37.55 12.46
N LYS A 134 25.16 -38.03 11.32
CA LYS A 134 24.34 -38.35 10.14
C LYS A 134 23.30 -39.42 10.44
N TYR A 135 23.68 -40.50 11.14
CA TYR A 135 22.75 -41.56 11.52
C TYR A 135 21.58 -41.02 12.35
N VAL A 136 21.89 -40.27 13.41
CA VAL A 136 20.86 -39.67 14.27
C VAL A 136 20.01 -38.67 13.50
N GLN A 137 20.61 -37.85 12.63
CA GLN A 137 19.90 -36.91 11.77
C GLN A 137 18.92 -37.62 10.82
N ASP A 138 19.39 -38.63 10.09
CA ASP A 138 18.58 -39.37 9.13
C ASP A 138 17.42 -40.09 9.86
N MET A 139 17.68 -40.63 11.06
CA MET A 139 16.65 -41.23 11.91
C MET A 139 15.61 -40.20 12.38
N ILE A 140 16.05 -39.05 12.91
CA ILE A 140 15.14 -37.98 13.34
C ILE A 140 14.27 -37.49 12.18
N ILE A 141 14.85 -37.20 11.00
CA ILE A 141 14.08 -36.77 9.82
C ILE A 141 13.05 -37.85 9.43
N SER A 142 13.44 -39.12 9.46
CA SER A 142 12.57 -40.23 9.07
C SER A 142 11.33 -40.37 9.95
N GLN A 143 11.43 -40.00 11.23
CA GLN A 143 10.34 -40.04 12.21
C GLN A 143 9.54 -38.73 12.22
N ASN A 144 10.22 -37.59 12.25
CA ASN A 144 9.60 -36.27 12.31
C ASN A 144 10.43 -35.21 11.59
N TYR A 145 10.03 -34.90 10.35
CA TYR A 145 10.68 -33.89 9.50
C TYR A 145 10.70 -32.46 10.08
N LYS A 146 9.98 -32.19 11.17
CA LYS A 146 9.98 -30.88 11.83
C LYS A 146 11.21 -30.64 12.69
N ILE A 147 11.90 -31.71 13.11
CA ILE A 147 13.09 -31.66 13.96
C ILE A 147 14.32 -31.92 13.11
N SER A 148 15.40 -31.19 13.38
CA SER A 148 16.72 -31.49 12.81
C SER A 148 17.85 -31.18 13.80
N LEU A 149 18.95 -31.88 13.62
CA LEU A 149 20.23 -31.55 14.21
C LEU A 149 20.81 -30.30 13.54
N ILE A 150 21.41 -29.45 14.35
CA ILE A 150 22.32 -28.38 13.94
C ILE A 150 23.67 -28.67 14.58
N VAL A 151 24.74 -28.54 13.81
CA VAL A 151 26.10 -28.77 14.29
C VAL A 151 26.78 -27.43 14.49
N ASN A 152 27.16 -27.12 15.72
CA ASN A 152 28.06 -26.01 15.99
C ASN A 152 29.48 -26.47 15.69
N GLU A 153 30.01 -26.11 14.51
CA GLU A 153 31.44 -26.31 14.27
C GLU A 153 32.22 -25.18 14.94
N TYR A 154 32.42 -25.33 16.25
CA TYR A 154 33.40 -24.55 16.97
C TYR A 154 34.79 -25.04 16.56
N SER A 155 35.48 -24.26 15.73
CA SER A 155 36.82 -24.61 15.28
C SER A 155 37.83 -24.27 16.38
N TYR A 156 37.89 -25.09 17.43
CA TYR A 156 39.05 -25.10 18.33
C TYR A 156 40.29 -25.43 17.49
N GLY A 157 40.99 -24.39 17.02
CA GLY A 157 42.28 -24.53 16.34
C GLY A 157 42.53 -23.67 15.11
N ILE A 158 41.55 -22.94 14.56
CA ILE A 158 41.82 -22.06 13.41
C ILE A 158 42.03 -20.63 13.89
N ASP A 159 43.21 -20.38 14.45
CA ASP A 159 43.73 -19.02 14.53
C ASP A 159 43.85 -18.49 13.08
N PRO A 160 43.19 -17.37 12.70
CA PRO A 160 43.36 -16.78 11.37
C PRO A 160 44.81 -16.35 11.10
N SER A 161 45.66 -16.22 12.14
CA SER A 161 47.10 -16.01 12.00
C SER A 161 47.86 -17.28 11.60
N GLN A 162 47.29 -18.46 11.87
CA GLN A 162 47.78 -19.74 11.35
C GLN A 162 47.17 -19.98 9.97
N ASN A 163 47.77 -19.30 8.99
CA ASN A 163 47.44 -19.28 7.57
C ASN A 163 47.44 -20.64 6.83
N ASN A 164 47.47 -21.77 7.54
CA ASN A 164 47.77 -23.07 6.97
C ASN A 164 46.84 -24.17 7.53
N TYR A 165 45.96 -24.64 6.63
CA TYR A 165 45.27 -25.95 6.63
C TYR A 165 44.14 -26.20 7.64
N LEU A 166 42.99 -25.59 7.37
CA LEU A 166 41.78 -26.37 7.08
C LEU A 166 41.11 -25.75 5.85
N ASP A 167 41.40 -26.36 4.70
CA ASP A 167 40.81 -26.05 3.39
C ASP A 167 39.28 -25.96 3.50
N TYR A 168 38.66 -25.02 2.79
CA TYR A 168 37.21 -24.95 2.66
C TYR A 168 36.62 -26.31 2.26
N SER A 169 37.37 -27.11 1.50
CA SER A 169 37.00 -28.50 1.15
C SER A 169 36.83 -29.42 2.36
N VAL A 170 37.54 -29.21 3.47
CA VAL A 170 37.39 -30.01 4.69
C VAL A 170 36.13 -29.60 5.45
N TYR A 171 35.89 -28.28 5.57
CA TYR A 171 34.64 -27.74 6.14
C TYR A 171 33.41 -28.24 5.38
N GLU A 172 33.45 -28.20 4.04
CA GLU A 172 32.41 -28.70 3.16
C GLU A 172 32.20 -30.22 3.33
N LYS A 173 33.27 -31.02 3.33
CA LYS A 173 33.19 -32.47 3.60
C LYS A 173 32.57 -32.81 4.95
N LYS A 174 32.85 -32.02 6.00
CA LYS A 174 32.27 -32.25 7.33
C LYS A 174 30.75 -32.06 7.31
N LEU A 175 30.28 -30.97 6.70
CA LEU A 175 28.86 -30.65 6.60
C LEU A 175 28.11 -31.61 5.67
N ASP A 176 28.72 -31.98 4.54
CA ASP A 176 28.18 -32.97 3.60
C ASP A 176 28.10 -34.37 4.23
N GLY A 177 29.14 -34.77 4.97
CA GLY A 177 29.21 -36.04 5.68
C GLY A 177 28.15 -36.21 6.77
N ALA A 178 27.68 -35.10 7.35
CA ALA A 178 26.60 -35.08 8.34
C ALA A 178 25.18 -34.94 7.72
N ASN A 179 25.07 -34.64 6.41
CA ASN A 179 23.81 -34.41 5.69
C ASN A 179 22.88 -33.40 6.39
N LEU A 180 23.45 -32.34 6.94
CA LEU A 180 22.67 -31.39 7.74
C LEU A 180 21.76 -30.53 6.84
N PRO A 181 20.50 -30.29 7.25
CA PRO A 181 19.60 -29.40 6.51
C PRO A 181 19.95 -27.92 6.71
N GLU A 182 20.77 -27.60 7.71
CA GLU A 182 21.03 -26.25 8.18
C GLU A 182 22.50 -26.09 8.62
N VAL A 183 22.99 -24.86 8.65
CA VAL A 183 24.37 -24.49 9.03
C VAL A 183 24.30 -23.62 10.26
N LEU A 184 25.05 -23.94 11.30
CA LEU A 184 25.22 -23.09 12.48
C LEU A 184 26.63 -22.49 12.48
N THR A 185 26.74 -21.19 12.71
CA THR A 185 28.03 -20.52 12.89
C THR A 185 28.04 -19.73 14.18
N ALA A 186 29.15 -19.80 14.91
CA ALA A 186 29.41 -19.03 16.12
C ALA A 186 30.69 -18.20 15.91
N SER A 187 30.71 -16.98 16.41
CA SER A 187 31.89 -16.10 16.32
C SER A 187 31.93 -15.18 17.54
N TYR A 188 33.03 -15.25 18.30
CA TYR A 188 33.22 -14.50 19.54
C TYR A 188 34.35 -13.48 19.39
N PRO A 189 34.08 -12.33 18.76
CA PRO A 189 35.11 -11.36 18.41
C PRO A 189 35.58 -10.53 19.61
N GLN A 190 34.82 -10.45 20.70
CA GLN A 190 35.11 -9.56 21.83
C GLN A 190 36.07 -10.22 22.82
N ARG A 191 37.37 -10.06 22.54
CA ARG A 191 38.49 -10.60 23.33
C ARG A 191 38.93 -9.68 24.48
N ASP A 192 39.83 -10.20 25.31
CA ASP A 192 40.44 -9.44 26.39
C ASP A 192 41.15 -8.16 25.90
N LYS A 193 41.13 -7.11 26.73
CA LYS A 193 41.79 -5.81 26.47
C LYS A 193 41.33 -5.08 25.21
N MET A 194 40.27 -5.53 24.54
CA MET A 194 39.64 -4.78 23.47
C MET A 194 39.04 -3.47 23.97
N ALA A 195 38.92 -2.49 23.08
CA ALA A 195 38.34 -1.19 23.40
C ALA A 195 36.88 -1.32 23.85
N ILE A 196 36.47 -0.55 24.85
CA ILE A 196 35.07 -0.34 25.26
C ILE A 196 34.76 1.16 25.35
N PRO A 197 33.48 1.57 25.26
CA PRO A 197 33.10 2.98 25.38
C PRO A 197 33.51 3.58 26.73
N TYR A 198 34.16 4.75 26.71
CA TYR A 198 34.63 5.42 27.92
C TYR A 198 33.51 5.77 28.92
N ASN A 199 32.30 6.02 28.43
CA ASN A 199 31.17 6.47 29.24
C ASN A 199 30.43 5.34 29.96
N LEU A 200 30.75 4.08 29.65
CA LEU A 200 30.28 2.94 30.45
C LEU A 200 31.11 2.85 31.72
N GLN A 201 30.46 3.01 32.88
CA GLN A 201 31.07 2.91 34.21
C GLN A 201 30.80 1.52 34.78
N PRO A 202 31.77 0.60 34.80
CA PRO A 202 31.54 -0.75 35.30
C PRO A 202 31.47 -0.73 36.83
N GLU A 203 30.44 -1.34 37.41
CA GLU A 203 30.26 -1.42 38.87
C GLU A 203 31.36 -2.26 39.54
N ASP A 204 31.91 -3.25 38.82
CA ASP A 204 32.93 -4.21 39.30
C ASP A 204 34.32 -3.98 38.66
N TYR A 205 34.70 -2.73 38.34
CA TYR A 205 35.93 -2.43 37.60
C TYR A 205 37.22 -2.75 38.36
N ASN A 206 37.85 -3.90 38.08
CA ASN A 206 39.22 -4.21 38.47
C ASN A 206 40.09 -4.64 37.26
N PRO A 207 41.00 -3.78 36.76
CA PRO A 207 41.86 -4.10 35.62
C PRO A 207 42.86 -5.24 35.89
N ASP A 208 43.15 -5.55 37.16
CA ASP A 208 44.14 -6.56 37.55
C ASP A 208 43.54 -7.98 37.67
N ASN A 209 42.23 -8.12 37.86
CA ASN A 209 41.59 -9.42 38.16
C ASN A 209 40.53 -9.92 37.16
N GLY A 210 40.02 -9.11 36.22
CA GLY A 210 38.96 -9.62 35.31
C GLY A 210 38.53 -8.69 34.17
N PHE A 211 39.41 -8.51 33.18
CA PHE A 211 39.13 -8.19 31.75
C PHE A 211 37.81 -7.46 31.39
N LEU A 212 37.66 -6.25 31.91
CA LEU A 212 36.77 -5.22 31.36
C LEU A 212 37.62 -4.42 30.38
N GLY A 213 37.21 -4.36 29.12
CA GLY A 213 38.03 -3.81 28.03
C GLY A 213 38.65 -2.44 28.30
N ILE A 214 39.56 -2.00 27.43
CA ILE A 214 40.22 -0.71 27.59
C ILE A 214 39.22 0.40 27.29
N ARG A 215 38.84 1.19 28.29
CA ARG A 215 37.99 2.37 28.10
C ARG A 215 38.66 3.36 27.17
N THR A 216 38.00 3.69 26.07
CA THR A 216 38.51 4.60 25.05
C THR A 216 37.42 5.55 24.57
N TYR A 217 37.82 6.73 24.08
CA TYR A 217 36.90 7.70 23.49
C TYR A 217 36.41 7.23 22.12
N GLU A 218 35.29 7.80 21.65
CA GLU A 218 34.59 7.41 20.42
C GLU A 218 35.53 7.30 19.21
N ASN A 219 36.42 8.28 19.02
CA ASN A 219 37.37 8.34 17.90
C ASN A 219 38.43 7.22 17.89
N VAL A 220 38.58 6.48 18.99
CA VAL A 220 39.48 5.32 19.10
C VAL A 220 38.67 4.03 19.15
N TYR A 221 37.57 4.01 19.91
CA TYR A 221 36.70 2.86 20.05
C TYR A 221 36.09 2.42 18.72
N GLU A 222 35.47 3.35 17.98
CA GLU A 222 34.71 3.01 16.78
C GLU A 222 35.60 2.39 15.68
N PRO A 223 36.75 2.97 15.29
CA PRO A 223 37.65 2.32 14.33
C PRO A 223 38.12 0.94 14.78
N ALA A 224 38.49 0.78 16.06
CA ALA A 224 38.96 -0.50 16.60
C ALA A 224 37.88 -1.59 16.57
N LEU A 225 36.63 -1.21 16.90
CA LEU A 225 35.48 -2.10 16.75
C LEU A 225 35.28 -2.51 15.29
N GLN A 226 35.30 -1.55 14.36
CA GLN A 226 35.09 -1.85 12.95
C GLN A 226 36.14 -2.81 12.39
N ASP A 227 37.40 -2.62 12.77
CA ASP A 227 38.48 -3.51 12.32
C ASP A 227 38.32 -4.93 12.88
N THR A 228 37.78 -5.07 14.09
CA THR A 228 37.45 -6.38 14.68
C THR A 228 36.28 -7.02 13.96
N LEU A 229 35.23 -6.25 13.67
CA LEU A 229 34.07 -6.75 12.93
C LEU A 229 34.46 -7.21 11.51
N ASP A 230 35.27 -6.43 10.80
CA ASP A 230 35.69 -6.75 9.43
C ASP A 230 36.71 -7.91 9.36
N ASN A 231 37.71 -7.92 10.26
CA ASN A 231 38.83 -8.86 10.14
C ASN A 231 38.74 -10.10 11.03
N VAL A 232 37.90 -10.10 12.05
CA VAL A 232 37.73 -11.23 12.96
C VAL A 232 36.32 -11.80 12.80
N PHE A 233 35.31 -10.98 13.10
CA PHE A 233 33.93 -11.44 13.17
C PHE A 233 33.42 -12.00 11.84
N ILE A 234 33.42 -11.17 10.79
CA ILE A 234 32.91 -11.55 9.47
C ILE A 234 33.75 -12.67 8.86
N LYS A 235 35.09 -12.57 8.91
CA LYS A 235 36.00 -13.58 8.36
C LYS A 235 35.82 -14.97 8.99
N TRP A 236 35.54 -15.05 10.30
CA TRP A 236 35.25 -16.34 10.94
C TRP A 236 33.91 -16.92 10.48
N SER A 237 32.91 -16.08 10.22
CA SER A 237 31.61 -16.52 9.74
C SER A 237 31.59 -16.82 8.23
N GLU A 238 32.53 -16.31 7.43
CA GLU A 238 32.56 -16.45 5.96
C GLU A 238 32.43 -17.89 5.46
N LYS A 239 33.01 -18.88 6.15
CA LYS A 239 32.94 -20.30 5.74
C LYS A 239 31.50 -20.83 5.80
N GLY A 240 30.83 -20.63 6.93
CA GLY A 240 29.43 -21.02 7.11
C GLY A 240 28.50 -20.26 6.18
N LEU A 241 28.74 -18.97 5.98
CA LEU A 241 28.02 -18.13 5.03
C LEU A 241 28.13 -18.65 3.59
N LYS A 242 29.37 -18.94 3.15
CA LYS A 242 29.64 -19.43 1.80
C LYS A 242 29.01 -20.81 1.57
N TYR A 243 29.13 -21.72 2.52
CA TYR A 243 28.53 -23.05 2.41
C TYR A 243 27.00 -22.96 2.37
N ALA A 244 26.39 -22.19 3.28
CA ALA A 244 24.94 -22.00 3.30
C ALA A 244 24.41 -21.44 1.98
N LYS A 245 25.13 -20.50 1.36
CA LYS A 245 24.79 -19.95 0.04
C LYS A 245 24.95 -20.95 -1.11
N LEU A 246 26.10 -21.65 -1.19
CA LEU A 246 26.39 -22.59 -2.27
C LEU A 246 25.42 -23.77 -2.30
N HIS A 247 25.03 -24.26 -1.12
CA HIS A 247 24.15 -25.41 -0.96
C HIS A 247 22.69 -25.05 -0.66
N ASN A 248 22.36 -23.75 -0.66
CA ASN A 248 21.04 -23.20 -0.35
C ASN A 248 20.45 -23.76 0.97
N LYS A 249 21.26 -23.76 2.03
CA LYS A 249 20.91 -24.21 3.38
C LYS A 249 20.55 -23.03 4.27
N ASN A 250 19.68 -23.24 5.27
CA ASN A 250 19.40 -22.21 6.26
C ASN A 250 20.63 -21.96 7.13
N LEU A 251 20.90 -20.70 7.43
CA LEU A 251 21.99 -20.30 8.31
C LEU A 251 21.43 -19.90 9.68
N TYR A 252 22.02 -20.43 10.74
CA TYR A 252 21.79 -20.04 12.11
C TYR A 252 23.06 -19.40 12.66
N PHE A 253 22.89 -18.42 13.53
CA PHE A 253 24.00 -17.69 14.11
C PHE A 253 23.93 -17.68 15.64
N VAL A 254 25.09 -17.86 16.26
CA VAL A 254 25.27 -17.72 17.70
C VAL A 254 26.07 -16.44 18.01
N PRO A 255 25.42 -15.36 18.47
CA PRO A 255 26.11 -14.18 18.94
C PRO A 255 26.84 -14.44 20.26
N GLN A 256 28.01 -13.80 20.44
CA GLN A 256 28.64 -13.72 21.75
C GLN A 256 27.74 -12.91 22.69
N VAL A 257 27.38 -13.52 23.82
CA VAL A 257 26.60 -12.86 24.89
C VAL A 257 27.22 -13.10 26.27
N HIS A 258 28.39 -13.73 26.35
CA HIS A 258 29.01 -14.14 27.60
C HIS A 258 30.45 -13.63 27.70
N LEU A 259 30.96 -13.65 28.92
CA LEU A 259 32.34 -13.41 29.29
C LEU A 259 32.96 -14.73 29.76
N TYR A 260 34.20 -15.01 29.37
CA TYR A 260 34.88 -16.26 29.72
C TYR A 260 36.37 -16.04 30.00
N LYS A 261 36.86 -16.54 31.13
CA LYS A 261 38.25 -16.52 31.57
C LYS A 261 38.62 -17.93 32.06
N THR A 262 39.58 -18.57 31.42
CA THR A 262 40.10 -19.90 31.82
C THR A 262 41.60 -19.97 31.51
N GLY A 263 42.38 -20.59 32.39
CA GLY A 263 43.79 -20.89 32.11
C GLY A 263 43.96 -21.80 30.88
N GLY A 264 44.56 -21.28 29.80
CA GLY A 264 44.89 -22.05 28.59
C GLY A 264 43.99 -21.82 27.37
N ILE A 265 42.94 -20.99 27.47
CA ILE A 265 42.01 -20.63 26.37
C ILE A 265 41.99 -19.09 26.20
N PRO A 266 41.79 -18.54 24.97
CA PRO A 266 41.65 -17.09 24.78
C PRO A 266 40.53 -16.50 25.65
N THR A 267 40.86 -15.47 26.41
CA THR A 267 39.91 -14.79 27.30
C THR A 267 38.97 -13.87 26.51
N LEU A 268 37.69 -13.88 26.85
CA LEU A 268 36.61 -13.11 26.22
C LEU A 268 36.07 -12.06 27.20
N ARG A 269 35.84 -10.84 26.74
CA ARG A 269 35.12 -9.81 27.51
C ARG A 269 33.62 -9.89 27.27
N GLU A 270 32.81 -9.37 28.18
CA GLU A 270 31.37 -9.26 27.94
C GLU A 270 31.11 -8.18 26.86
N PRO A 271 30.28 -8.45 25.85
CA PRO A 271 29.83 -7.43 24.90
C PRO A 271 28.83 -6.46 25.53
N THR A 272 28.78 -5.21 25.05
CA THR A 272 27.70 -4.27 25.39
C THR A 272 26.39 -4.71 24.73
N ASN A 273 25.25 -4.14 25.15
CA ASN A 273 23.96 -4.44 24.50
C ASN A 273 23.98 -4.08 23.00
N GLU A 274 24.59 -2.94 22.66
CA GLU A 274 24.74 -2.44 21.29
C GLU A 274 25.63 -3.36 20.44
N GLU A 275 26.69 -3.91 21.02
CA GLU A 275 27.56 -4.88 20.34
C GLU A 275 26.84 -6.21 20.06
N ILE A 276 25.98 -6.67 20.99
CA ILE A 276 25.13 -7.85 20.78
C ILE A 276 24.16 -7.60 19.63
N GLU A 277 23.49 -6.44 19.59
CA GLU A 277 22.60 -6.05 18.49
C GLU A 277 23.36 -6.05 17.16
N ALA A 278 24.49 -5.33 17.10
CA ALA A 278 25.28 -5.18 15.89
C ALA A 278 25.74 -6.52 15.31
N MET A 279 26.30 -7.40 16.14
CA MET A 279 26.76 -8.73 15.69
C MET A 279 25.60 -9.55 15.13
N THR A 280 24.45 -9.52 15.79
CA THR A 280 23.26 -10.26 15.40
C THR A 280 22.70 -9.72 14.08
N ASP A 281 22.50 -8.42 13.98
CA ASP A 281 21.96 -7.74 12.80
C ASP A 281 22.90 -7.82 11.59
N ILE A 282 24.22 -7.80 11.80
CA ILE A 282 25.20 -8.08 10.75
C ILE A 282 24.95 -9.49 10.18
N MET A 283 24.77 -10.51 11.03
CA MET A 283 24.56 -11.88 10.54
C MET A 283 23.19 -12.08 9.88
N ILE A 284 22.15 -11.38 10.33
CA ILE A 284 20.86 -11.32 9.64
C ILE A 284 21.02 -10.67 8.26
N SER A 285 21.85 -9.63 8.13
CA SER A 285 22.14 -9.00 6.84
C SER A 285 22.78 -9.99 5.84
N TYR A 286 23.51 -11.00 6.33
CA TYR A 286 24.06 -12.08 5.51
C TYR A 286 23.07 -13.21 5.20
N GLY A 287 21.85 -13.15 5.74
CA GLY A 287 20.76 -14.07 5.47
C GLY A 287 20.52 -15.11 6.56
N ALA A 288 21.03 -14.91 7.78
CA ALA A 288 20.69 -15.76 8.92
C ALA A 288 19.18 -15.84 9.14
N LYS A 289 18.69 -17.06 9.41
CA LYS A 289 17.28 -17.42 9.58
C LYS A 289 16.91 -17.70 11.03
N GLY A 290 17.90 -17.96 11.88
CA GLY A 290 17.70 -18.15 13.30
C GLY A 290 18.88 -17.62 14.11
N ILE A 291 18.57 -17.10 15.29
CA ILE A 291 19.53 -16.61 16.27
C ILE A 291 19.46 -17.53 17.49
N PHE A 292 20.61 -17.95 17.98
CA PHE A 292 20.71 -18.83 19.13
C PHE A 292 21.64 -18.21 20.17
N TYR A 293 21.07 -17.75 21.30
CA TYR A 293 21.85 -17.25 22.41
C TYR A 293 22.27 -18.42 23.30
N TYR A 294 23.58 -18.67 23.46
CA TYR A 294 24.04 -19.62 24.47
C TYR A 294 23.67 -19.10 25.87
N CYS A 295 22.61 -19.66 26.45
CA CYS A 295 22.14 -19.38 27.81
C CYS A 295 22.99 -20.08 28.87
N TYR A 296 24.31 -19.87 28.84
CA TYR A 296 25.21 -20.44 29.83
C TYR A 296 24.89 -19.94 31.23
N ASN A 297 25.05 -20.85 32.20
CA ASN A 297 25.11 -20.47 33.60
C ASN A 297 26.44 -19.77 33.88
N SER A 298 26.39 -18.69 34.66
CA SER A 298 27.61 -18.09 35.20
C SER A 298 28.28 -19.05 36.19
N TRP A 299 29.60 -19.00 36.30
CA TRP A 299 30.33 -19.82 37.28
C TRP A 299 31.57 -19.13 37.81
N ASN A 300 31.88 -19.44 39.07
CA ASN A 300 32.90 -18.80 39.91
C ASN A 300 32.64 -17.31 40.21
N GLU A 301 33.41 -16.78 41.16
CA GLU A 301 33.46 -15.36 41.49
C GLU A 301 34.46 -14.63 40.57
N PHE A 302 34.23 -13.33 40.35
CA PHE A 302 35.00 -12.50 39.41
C PHE A 302 36.51 -12.41 39.72
N ASP A 303 36.91 -12.71 40.95
CA ASP A 303 38.30 -12.65 41.42
C ASP A 303 39.10 -13.95 41.15
N LYS A 304 38.48 -15.01 40.62
CA LYS A 304 39.12 -16.31 40.41
C LYS A 304 39.93 -16.39 39.12
N ALA A 305 40.83 -17.38 39.07
CA ALA A 305 41.67 -17.67 37.90
C ALA A 305 40.81 -18.09 36.69
N ASP A 306 39.77 -18.88 36.94
CA ASP A 306 38.76 -19.25 35.96
C ASP A 306 37.41 -18.64 36.37
N TYR A 307 36.73 -17.98 35.44
CA TYR A 307 35.49 -17.22 35.68
C TYR A 307 34.66 -17.10 34.41
N CYS A 308 33.33 -17.25 34.52
CA CYS A 308 32.41 -17.04 33.41
C CYS A 308 31.16 -16.30 33.86
N ARG A 309 30.70 -15.37 33.01
CA ARG A 309 29.43 -14.68 33.16
C ARG A 309 28.57 -14.97 31.93
N GLY A 310 27.52 -15.74 32.13
CA GLY A 310 26.57 -16.14 31.08
C GLY A 310 25.32 -15.26 31.03
N LEU A 311 24.18 -15.87 30.69
CA LEU A 311 22.86 -15.22 30.74
C LEU A 311 22.08 -15.54 32.01
N THR A 312 22.49 -16.57 32.75
CA THR A 312 21.86 -16.93 34.03
C THR A 312 22.86 -16.89 35.19
N SER A 313 22.32 -16.78 36.40
CA SER A 313 23.06 -16.51 37.64
C SER A 313 23.78 -17.73 38.18
N TYR A 314 25.03 -17.54 38.62
CA TYR A 314 25.85 -18.56 39.28
C TYR A 314 25.14 -19.23 40.47
N LEU A 315 24.41 -18.45 41.26
CA LEU A 315 23.73 -18.94 42.47
C LEU A 315 22.51 -19.80 42.14
N ASN A 316 21.87 -19.55 40.99
CA ASN A 316 20.71 -20.29 40.54
C ASN A 316 20.63 -20.25 39.00
N PRO A 317 20.93 -21.36 38.30
CA PRO A 317 20.97 -21.42 36.83
C PRO A 317 19.63 -21.11 36.16
N HIS A 318 18.52 -21.10 36.91
CA HIS A 318 17.19 -20.73 36.42
C HIS A 318 16.86 -19.24 36.60
N THR A 319 17.75 -18.46 37.23
CA THR A 319 17.56 -17.03 37.45
C THR A 319 18.32 -16.22 36.41
N PRO A 320 17.65 -15.34 35.65
CA PRO A 320 18.31 -14.41 34.73
C PRO A 320 19.37 -13.53 35.39
N LEU A 321 20.41 -13.21 34.62
CA LEU A 321 21.34 -12.15 34.96
C LEU A 321 20.82 -10.81 34.38
N TYR A 322 20.27 -9.95 35.24
CA TYR A 322 19.55 -8.75 34.79
C TYR A 322 20.43 -7.69 34.12
N ASN A 323 21.64 -7.45 34.64
CA ASN A 323 22.55 -6.43 34.11
C ASN A 323 23.83 -7.08 33.56
N ASN A 324 24.45 -6.49 32.54
CA ASN A 324 25.83 -6.82 32.14
C ASN A 324 26.84 -6.18 33.11
N VAL A 325 28.14 -6.45 32.94
CA VAL A 325 29.23 -5.87 33.74
C VAL A 325 29.32 -4.33 33.66
N TYR A 326 28.68 -3.72 32.67
CA TYR A 326 28.65 -2.27 32.45
C TYR A 326 27.43 -1.60 33.11
N GLY A 327 26.59 -2.36 33.80
CA GLY A 327 25.35 -1.86 34.42
C GLY A 327 24.17 -1.69 33.45
N GLN A 328 24.32 -2.09 32.18
CA GLN A 328 23.21 -2.03 31.21
C GLN A 328 22.23 -3.19 31.45
N PRO A 329 20.92 -2.98 31.25
CA PRO A 329 19.89 -4.01 31.47
C PRO A 329 19.94 -5.06 30.34
N LYS A 330 20.68 -6.14 30.57
CA LYS A 330 21.02 -7.16 29.58
C LYS A 330 19.86 -8.10 29.27
N TRP A 331 19.25 -8.68 30.32
CA TRP A 331 18.20 -9.68 30.12
C TRP A 331 16.98 -9.09 29.42
N SER A 332 16.51 -7.94 29.89
CA SER A 332 15.37 -7.25 29.25
C SER A 332 15.70 -6.80 27.83
N PHE A 333 16.93 -6.34 27.58
CA PHE A 333 17.37 -6.00 26.22
C PHE A 333 17.28 -7.20 25.28
N ILE A 334 17.78 -8.37 25.67
CA ILE A 334 17.70 -9.59 24.86
C ILE A 334 16.24 -9.98 24.61
N CYS A 335 15.37 -9.92 25.62
CA CYS A 335 13.94 -10.20 25.43
C CYS A 335 13.29 -9.24 24.42
N THR A 336 13.50 -7.93 24.55
CA THR A 336 12.95 -6.94 23.62
C THR A 336 13.53 -7.08 22.21
N PHE A 337 14.82 -7.41 22.10
CA PHE A 337 15.43 -7.63 20.80
C PHE A 337 14.89 -8.91 20.13
N ASP A 338 14.65 -9.98 20.89
CA ASP A 338 14.01 -11.19 20.36
C ASP A 338 12.58 -10.92 19.86
N GLU A 339 11.79 -10.10 20.56
CA GLU A 339 10.46 -9.65 20.09
C GLU A 339 10.54 -8.92 18.73
N LYS A 340 11.55 -8.06 18.55
CA LYS A 340 11.85 -7.40 17.27
C LYS A 340 12.19 -8.42 16.18
N LEU A 341 13.05 -9.40 16.47
CA LEU A 341 13.41 -10.46 15.53
C LEU A 341 12.21 -11.33 15.14
N GLN A 342 11.33 -11.65 16.08
CA GLN A 342 10.09 -12.39 15.80
C GLN A 342 9.17 -11.64 14.83
N THR A 343 9.15 -10.30 14.92
CA THR A 343 8.40 -9.45 13.97
C THR A 343 8.97 -9.52 12.55
N TRP A 344 10.30 -9.58 12.42
CA TRP A 344 10.95 -9.77 11.11
C TRP A 344 10.89 -11.20 10.60
N GLY A 345 10.75 -12.18 11.49
CA GLY A 345 10.80 -13.63 11.22
C GLY A 345 10.07 -14.06 9.95
N PRO A 346 8.77 -13.78 9.79
CA PRO A 346 8.02 -14.16 8.58
C PRO A 346 8.64 -13.63 7.28
N THR A 347 9.14 -12.39 7.28
CA THR A 347 9.80 -11.79 6.12
C THR A 347 11.15 -12.44 5.87
N LEU A 348 11.99 -12.57 6.91
CA LEU A 348 13.31 -13.19 6.79
C LEU A 348 13.21 -14.63 6.28
N MET A 349 12.25 -15.42 6.77
CA MET A 349 12.04 -16.81 6.32
C MET A 349 11.59 -16.91 4.85
N SER A 350 10.97 -15.86 4.30
CA SER A 350 10.55 -15.81 2.89
C SER A 350 11.68 -15.49 1.91
N LEU A 351 12.83 -15.00 2.40
CA LEU A 351 13.93 -14.50 1.58
C LEU A 351 14.99 -15.58 1.37
N PRO A 352 15.23 -16.07 0.14
CA PRO A 352 16.28 -17.06 -0.11
C PRO A 352 17.68 -16.51 0.20
N ILE A 353 18.50 -17.30 0.90
CA ILE A 353 19.88 -16.90 1.22
C ILE A 353 20.74 -16.69 -0.03
N ALA A 354 20.47 -17.45 -1.10
CA ALA A 354 21.12 -17.30 -2.41
C ALA A 354 20.91 -15.91 -3.04
N ASN A 355 19.83 -15.21 -2.69
CA ASN A 355 19.49 -13.87 -3.19
C ASN A 355 19.85 -12.76 -2.20
N THR A 356 20.66 -13.07 -1.17
CA THR A 356 21.06 -12.11 -0.14
C THR A 356 22.52 -11.71 -0.33
N ASN A 357 22.77 -10.42 -0.54
CA ASN A 357 24.11 -9.85 -0.64
C ASN A 357 24.30 -8.81 0.46
N SER A 358 25.43 -8.85 1.17
CA SER A 358 25.73 -7.95 2.29
C SER A 358 27.10 -7.32 2.13
N TYR A 359 27.22 -6.04 2.50
CA TYR A 359 28.36 -5.18 2.21
C TYR A 359 28.69 -4.29 3.42
N SER A 360 29.97 -4.29 3.81
CA SER A 360 30.59 -3.37 4.77
C SER A 360 30.86 -2.03 4.07
N TYR A 361 29.96 -1.06 4.23
CA TYR A 361 29.91 0.13 3.36
C TYR A 361 31.13 1.07 3.50
N ARG A 362 31.85 1.02 4.63
CA ARG A 362 33.11 1.75 4.83
C ARG A 362 34.20 1.32 3.85
N LEU A 363 34.23 0.03 3.49
CA LEU A 363 35.25 -0.54 2.62
C LEU A 363 34.96 -0.17 1.17
N GLU A 364 35.91 0.48 0.51
CA GLU A 364 35.72 1.01 -0.85
C GLU A 364 35.32 -0.07 -1.86
N GLU A 365 35.97 -1.23 -1.81
CA GLU A 365 35.65 -2.35 -2.70
C GLU A 365 34.19 -2.80 -2.53
N GLN A 366 33.74 -3.03 -1.30
CA GLN A 366 32.38 -3.51 -1.03
C GLN A 366 31.32 -2.43 -1.30
N ARG A 367 31.64 -1.16 -1.04
CA ARG A 367 30.80 -0.02 -1.44
C ARG A 367 30.61 0.05 -2.95
N ASN A 368 31.70 -0.10 -3.71
CA ASN A 368 31.65 -0.09 -5.17
C ASN A 368 30.86 -1.29 -5.70
N GLN A 369 30.98 -2.48 -5.08
CA GLN A 369 30.18 -3.66 -5.43
C GLN A 369 28.69 -3.46 -5.16
N LEU A 370 28.31 -2.88 -4.01
CA LEU A 370 26.91 -2.52 -3.74
C LEU A 370 26.38 -1.58 -4.83
N ILE A 371 27.13 -0.51 -5.13
CA ILE A 371 26.74 0.48 -6.13
C ILE A 371 26.70 -0.14 -7.53
N SER A 372 27.57 -1.09 -7.89
CA SER A 372 27.52 -1.71 -9.23
C SER A 372 26.37 -2.72 -9.35
N ASN A 373 26.14 -3.53 -8.32
CA ASN A 373 25.32 -4.74 -8.40
C ASN A 373 23.90 -4.58 -7.84
N SER A 374 23.52 -3.40 -7.36
CA SER A 374 22.20 -3.14 -6.80
C SER A 374 21.52 -1.89 -7.37
N TYR A 375 20.32 -1.60 -6.89
CA TYR A 375 19.56 -0.39 -7.19
C TYR A 375 20.06 0.87 -6.46
N PHE A 376 21.01 0.74 -5.52
CA PHE A 376 21.58 1.90 -4.84
C PHE A 376 22.56 2.67 -5.73
N TYR A 377 22.44 3.99 -5.68
CA TYR A 377 23.46 4.92 -6.19
C TYR A 377 24.48 5.28 -5.11
N GLY A 378 24.03 5.39 -3.85
CA GLY A 378 24.88 5.72 -2.72
C GLY A 378 24.10 5.80 -1.41
N ILE A 379 24.82 5.85 -0.30
CA ILE A 379 24.27 5.98 1.06
C ILE A 379 25.13 6.97 1.82
N THR A 380 24.50 7.95 2.45
CA THR A 380 25.18 8.99 3.25
C THR A 380 24.66 8.96 4.68
N THR A 381 25.57 9.13 5.63
CA THR A 381 25.24 9.20 7.07
C THR A 381 25.57 10.57 7.62
N PHE A 382 24.76 11.03 8.57
CA PHE A 382 24.91 12.30 9.27
C PHE A 382 24.97 12.06 10.78
N LYS A 383 25.82 12.85 11.45
CA LYS A 383 25.94 12.95 12.91
C LYS A 383 25.68 14.39 13.36
N LEU A 384 25.35 14.59 14.63
CA LEU A 384 25.24 15.95 15.18
C LEU A 384 26.59 16.68 15.11
N GLY A 385 26.58 17.93 14.69
CA GLY A 385 27.79 18.75 14.58
C GLY A 385 27.59 19.92 13.64
N ASN A 386 28.49 20.91 13.72
CA ASN A 386 28.51 22.07 12.83
C ASN A 386 29.79 22.15 11.98
N ASP A 387 30.67 21.17 12.12
CA ASP A 387 31.93 21.12 11.39
C ASP A 387 31.69 20.68 9.94
N ILE A 388 32.53 21.16 9.01
CA ILE A 388 32.52 20.72 7.60
C ILE A 388 33.71 19.76 7.42
N PRO A 389 33.48 18.45 7.21
CA PRO A 389 34.54 17.48 6.93
C PRO A 389 35.32 17.84 5.67
N LEU A 390 36.61 17.46 5.61
CA LEU A 390 37.49 17.76 4.47
C LEU A 390 37.21 16.89 3.22
N CYS A 391 36.31 15.91 3.31
CA CYS A 391 36.16 14.80 2.37
C CYS A 391 34.97 14.93 1.40
N ASN A 392 34.50 16.17 1.10
CA ASN A 392 33.72 16.62 -0.09
C ASN A 392 32.30 17.22 0.14
N GLU A 393 31.92 18.13 -0.78
CA GLU A 393 30.94 19.24 -0.72
C GLU A 393 29.44 18.87 -0.90
N ASP A 394 28.84 18.05 -0.03
CA ASP A 394 27.37 17.90 -0.02
C ASP A 394 26.68 19.09 0.69
N ASN A 395 25.45 19.44 0.28
CA ASN A 395 24.59 20.37 1.03
C ASN A 395 24.22 19.76 2.38
N VAL A 396 25.03 20.04 3.40
CA VAL A 396 24.81 19.57 4.77
C VAL A 396 23.66 20.36 5.40
N PRO A 397 22.61 19.71 5.91
CA PRO A 397 21.57 20.41 6.66
C PRO A 397 22.14 21.12 7.89
N PRO A 398 21.58 22.26 8.33
CA PRO A 398 22.02 22.93 9.55
C PRO A 398 21.96 22.01 10.77
N GLY A 399 23.00 22.04 11.62
CA GLY A 399 23.04 21.29 12.89
C GLY A 399 23.52 19.83 12.78
N VAL A 400 23.85 19.35 11.58
CA VAL A 400 24.49 18.05 11.38
C VAL A 400 25.77 18.18 10.54
N THR A 401 26.61 17.16 10.59
CA THR A 401 27.78 16.95 9.72
C THR A 401 27.71 15.56 9.11
N TYR A 402 28.22 15.36 7.88
CA TYR A 402 28.26 14.04 7.25
C TYR A 402 29.50 13.24 7.69
N ASP A 403 29.44 11.91 7.56
CA ASP A 403 30.63 11.05 7.72
C ASP A 403 31.37 10.89 6.37
N CYS A 404 32.71 10.90 6.43
CA CYS A 404 33.55 10.53 5.30
C CYS A 404 33.28 9.07 4.87
N PRO A 405 33.44 8.72 3.58
CA PRO A 405 33.08 7.39 3.09
C PRO A 405 33.69 6.21 3.85
N ASP A 406 34.92 6.34 4.33
CA ASP A 406 35.67 5.37 5.14
C ASP A 406 35.25 5.35 6.62
N GLU A 407 34.54 6.38 7.07
CA GLU A 407 33.92 6.47 8.39
C GLU A 407 32.43 6.07 8.38
N ARG A 408 31.83 5.78 7.21
CA ARG A 408 30.43 5.32 7.11
C ARG A 408 30.28 3.87 7.56
N TYR A 409 30.30 3.66 8.88
CA TYR A 409 30.22 2.36 9.54
C TYR A 409 28.81 1.76 9.46
N LEU A 410 28.42 1.33 8.26
CA LEU A 410 27.16 0.65 7.97
C LEU A 410 27.41 -0.76 7.43
N GLN A 411 26.59 -1.72 7.85
CA GLN A 411 26.37 -2.96 7.10
C GLN A 411 25.13 -2.78 6.25
N VAL A 412 25.21 -3.09 4.96
CA VAL A 412 24.09 -2.91 4.03
C VAL A 412 23.85 -4.21 3.31
N ALA A 413 22.61 -4.70 3.35
CA ALA A 413 22.22 -5.89 2.62
C ALA A 413 21.08 -5.62 1.65
N THR A 414 21.12 -6.29 0.50
CA THR A 414 20.05 -6.34 -0.49
C THR A 414 19.52 -7.77 -0.57
N MET A 415 18.22 -7.93 -0.52
CA MET A 415 17.54 -9.22 -0.47
C MET A 415 16.35 -9.22 -1.45
N LYS A 416 16.03 -10.39 -2.01
CA LYS A 416 14.94 -10.53 -2.97
C LYS A 416 14.23 -11.89 -2.85
N ASN A 417 12.90 -11.87 -2.79
CA ASN A 417 12.04 -13.05 -2.88
C ASN A 417 11.51 -13.22 -4.32
N SER A 418 10.56 -14.13 -4.51
CA SER A 418 9.90 -14.36 -5.80
C SER A 418 8.79 -13.36 -6.12
N GLU A 419 8.43 -12.45 -5.20
CA GLU A 419 7.35 -11.49 -5.42
C GLU A 419 7.77 -10.44 -6.46
N PRO A 420 6.96 -10.21 -7.51
CA PRO A 420 7.24 -9.17 -8.49
C PRO A 420 7.13 -7.79 -7.84
N ASN A 421 7.90 -6.82 -8.36
CA ASN A 421 7.88 -5.42 -7.93
C ASN A 421 8.06 -5.25 -6.41
N THR A 422 8.85 -6.13 -5.79
CA THR A 422 9.20 -6.05 -4.38
C THR A 422 10.69 -6.29 -4.24
N GLU A 423 11.37 -5.38 -3.54
CA GLU A 423 12.78 -5.52 -3.19
C GLU A 423 12.93 -5.32 -1.67
N TYR A 424 13.95 -5.90 -1.07
CA TYR A 424 14.21 -5.76 0.36
C TYR A 424 15.65 -5.28 0.58
N PHE A 425 15.85 -4.51 1.63
CA PHE A 425 17.18 -4.18 2.11
C PHE A 425 17.21 -4.02 3.62
N MET A 426 18.39 -4.23 4.19
CA MET A 426 18.65 -4.01 5.61
C MET A 426 19.84 -3.05 5.74
N ILE A 427 19.75 -2.14 6.70
CA ILE A 427 20.88 -1.30 7.11
C ILE A 427 21.13 -1.52 8.58
N VAL A 428 22.39 -1.75 8.95
CA VAL A 428 22.85 -1.87 10.34
C VAL A 428 23.81 -0.72 10.62
N ASN A 429 23.53 0.05 11.67
CA ASN A 429 24.49 0.99 12.21
C ASN A 429 25.52 0.22 13.06
N ARG A 430 26.72 0.02 12.51
CA ARG A 430 27.76 -0.81 13.14
C ARG A 430 28.46 -0.12 14.31
N ARG A 431 28.08 1.12 14.61
CA ARG A 431 28.59 1.88 15.76
C ARG A 431 27.96 1.42 17.04
N CYS A 432 28.72 1.35 18.11
CA CYS A 432 28.23 0.86 19.40
C CYS A 432 28.56 1.82 20.57
N PHE A 433 29.14 2.98 20.29
CA PHE A 433 29.45 3.95 21.34
C PHE A 433 28.17 4.64 21.84
N VAL A 434 27.93 4.51 23.14
CA VAL A 434 26.82 5.12 23.88
C VAL A 434 27.32 5.90 25.09
N ASP A 435 26.53 6.88 25.53
CA ASP A 435 26.66 7.53 26.82
C ASP A 435 25.34 7.41 27.60
N PRO A 436 25.27 6.53 28.61
CA PRO A 436 24.06 6.38 29.42
C PRO A 436 23.69 7.64 30.21
N GLN A 437 24.60 8.60 30.37
CA GLN A 437 24.41 9.82 31.15
C GLN A 437 24.05 11.05 30.28
N ASP A 438 24.13 10.95 28.95
CA ASP A 438 23.77 12.05 28.06
C ASP A 438 22.27 11.99 27.73
N ASN A 439 21.57 13.10 27.97
CA ASN A 439 20.14 13.21 27.69
C ASN A 439 19.83 13.43 26.20
N ASN A 440 20.84 13.62 25.34
CA ASN A 440 20.63 13.75 23.89
C ASN A 440 20.84 12.40 23.19
N PRO A 441 19.75 11.75 22.72
CA PRO A 441 19.84 10.43 22.08
C PRO A 441 20.60 10.45 20.75
N HIS A 442 20.73 11.60 20.07
CA HIS A 442 21.33 11.65 18.72
C HIS A 442 22.85 11.85 18.72
N LYS A 443 23.52 11.79 19.88
CA LYS A 443 24.98 11.91 19.98
C LYS A 443 25.71 10.58 19.81
N PHE A 444 27.03 10.68 19.69
CA PHE A 444 27.96 9.56 19.64
C PHE A 444 27.66 8.61 18.47
N GLY A 445 27.38 7.33 18.71
CA GLY A 445 27.18 6.32 17.66
C GLY A 445 25.90 6.49 16.83
N ALA A 446 24.94 7.33 17.23
CA ALA A 446 23.67 7.49 16.52
C ALA A 446 23.86 8.14 15.13
N ARG A 447 23.11 7.71 14.11
CA ARG A 447 23.22 8.26 12.75
C ARG A 447 21.89 8.47 12.06
N SER A 448 21.75 9.60 11.36
CA SER A 448 20.72 9.77 10.33
C SER A 448 21.24 9.22 9.00
N VAL A 449 20.44 8.43 8.30
CA VAL A 449 20.84 7.72 7.08
C VAL A 449 19.98 8.18 5.90
N ARG A 450 20.63 8.58 4.80
CA ARG A 450 19.99 8.84 3.52
C ARG A 450 20.44 7.84 2.48
N VAL A 451 19.50 7.30 1.73
CA VAL A 451 19.75 6.39 0.62
C VAL A 451 19.40 7.05 -0.71
N PHE A 452 20.21 6.80 -1.73
CA PHE A 452 20.04 7.32 -3.08
C PHE A 452 19.83 6.15 -4.04
N PHE A 453 18.88 6.28 -4.96
CA PHE A 453 18.55 5.23 -5.93
C PHE A 453 19.02 5.59 -7.33
N LYS A 454 19.39 4.57 -8.11
CA LYS A 454 19.74 4.73 -9.51
C LYS A 454 18.49 5.05 -10.35
N PRO A 455 18.54 6.08 -11.20
CA PRO A 455 17.46 6.34 -12.14
C PRO A 455 17.21 5.16 -13.08
N ASN A 456 15.93 4.85 -13.33
CA ASN A 456 15.46 3.84 -14.29
C ASN A 456 16.04 2.43 -14.05
N HIS A 457 16.32 2.08 -12.79
CA HIS A 457 16.84 0.74 -12.47
C HIS A 457 15.82 -0.37 -12.84
N PRO A 458 16.25 -1.51 -13.42
CA PRO A 458 15.34 -2.59 -13.82
C PRO A 458 14.53 -3.24 -12.70
N SER A 459 14.93 -3.08 -11.43
CA SER A 459 14.13 -3.50 -10.28
C SER A 459 12.81 -2.73 -10.14
N PHE A 460 12.70 -1.55 -10.77
CA PHE A 460 11.59 -0.61 -10.59
C PHE A 460 10.78 -0.44 -11.87
N THR A 461 10.27 -1.55 -12.42
CA THR A 461 9.45 -1.57 -13.64
C THR A 461 7.97 -1.32 -13.37
N GLY A 462 7.25 -0.77 -14.34
CA GLY A 462 5.78 -0.62 -14.30
C GLY A 462 5.22 0.56 -13.51
N PHE A 463 5.99 1.14 -12.58
CA PHE A 463 5.56 2.28 -11.74
C PHE A 463 6.65 3.34 -11.64
N ASN A 464 6.30 4.62 -11.51
CA ASN A 464 7.25 5.73 -11.32
C ASN A 464 7.50 6.03 -9.85
N ASN A 465 6.50 5.88 -8.98
CA ASN A 465 6.58 6.20 -7.56
C ASN A 465 6.72 4.94 -6.69
N TRP A 466 7.78 4.89 -5.89
CA TRP A 466 8.10 3.74 -5.03
C TRP A 466 8.27 4.17 -3.58
N SER A 467 7.69 3.38 -2.67
CA SER A 467 7.73 3.62 -1.23
C SER A 467 8.69 2.65 -0.54
N ILE A 468 9.38 3.15 0.48
CA ILE A 468 10.17 2.35 1.43
C ILE A 468 9.29 2.13 2.67
N VAL A 469 9.08 0.88 3.03
CA VAL A 469 8.25 0.44 4.16
C VAL A 469 9.15 -0.20 5.21
N ASN A 470 9.05 0.23 6.47
CA ASN A 470 9.69 -0.47 7.59
C ASN A 470 8.90 -1.76 7.89
N ILE A 471 9.57 -2.90 7.89
CA ILE A 471 8.94 -4.20 8.16
C ILE A 471 8.45 -4.34 9.60
N GLU A 472 9.12 -3.68 10.56
CA GLU A 472 8.79 -3.81 11.98
C GLU A 472 7.39 -3.29 12.32
N ASN A 473 6.98 -2.16 11.72
CA ASN A 473 5.72 -1.50 12.05
C ASN A 473 4.81 -1.24 10.83
N GLY A 474 5.24 -1.61 9.62
CA GLY A 474 4.49 -1.41 8.38
C GLY A 474 4.39 0.05 7.90
N SER A 475 5.09 0.98 8.55
CA SER A 475 5.05 2.41 8.19
C SER A 475 5.81 2.72 6.91
N VAL A 476 5.29 3.64 6.10
CA VAL A 476 6.00 4.18 4.93
C VAL A 476 6.97 5.25 5.42
N VAL A 477 8.26 5.01 5.25
CA VAL A 477 9.36 5.89 5.67
C VAL A 477 9.58 7.03 4.67
N GLY A 478 9.35 6.75 3.39
CA GLY A 478 9.35 7.77 2.35
C GLY A 478 9.13 7.20 0.96
N THR A 479 8.91 8.10 0.00
CA THR A 479 8.60 7.78 -1.40
C THR A 479 9.62 8.45 -2.31
N PHE A 480 10.02 7.77 -3.39
CA PHE A 480 10.96 8.28 -4.39
C PHE A 480 10.47 8.08 -5.81
N ASN A 481 10.98 8.93 -6.72
CA ASN A 481 10.75 8.84 -8.16
C ASN A 481 11.85 7.97 -8.79
N LYS A 482 11.47 6.88 -9.45
CA LYS A 482 12.45 6.02 -10.13
C LYS A 482 13.24 6.73 -11.22
N ASN A 483 12.69 7.79 -11.82
CA ASN A 483 13.25 8.41 -13.04
C ASN A 483 14.35 9.43 -12.72
N ASN A 484 14.53 9.81 -11.46
CA ASN A 484 15.45 10.85 -11.02
C ASN A 484 16.41 10.34 -9.94
N TYR A 485 17.52 11.05 -9.73
CA TYR A 485 18.37 10.88 -8.55
C TYR A 485 17.63 11.41 -7.31
N SER A 486 16.74 10.59 -6.77
CA SER A 486 16.01 10.87 -5.54
C SER A 486 16.74 10.24 -4.36
N TYR A 487 16.74 10.96 -3.23
CA TYR A 487 17.12 10.41 -1.94
C TYR A 487 15.89 10.22 -1.06
N VAL A 488 15.98 9.25 -0.16
CA VAL A 488 15.01 9.06 0.92
C VAL A 488 15.78 9.13 2.24
N ASN A 489 15.29 9.93 3.17
CA ASN A 489 15.77 9.90 4.55
C ASN A 489 15.10 8.71 5.24
N LEU A 490 15.88 7.80 5.81
CA LEU A 490 15.35 6.61 6.49
C LEU A 490 14.87 6.91 7.92
N SER A 491 14.58 8.18 8.20
CA SER A 491 14.04 8.65 9.46
C SER A 491 12.57 8.32 9.60
N ILE A 492 12.21 7.70 10.72
CA ILE A 492 10.83 7.43 11.12
C ILE A 492 10.40 8.53 12.09
N GLU A 493 9.40 9.31 11.72
CA GLU A 493 8.83 10.32 12.62
C GLU A 493 8.12 9.64 13.80
N ASN A 494 8.34 10.15 15.02
CA ASN A 494 7.76 9.67 16.28
C ASN A 494 8.33 8.35 16.86
N ASP A 495 9.56 7.96 16.50
CA ASP A 495 10.33 6.98 17.30
C ASP A 495 11.12 7.69 18.44
N ASP A 496 11.59 6.93 19.45
CA ASP A 496 12.33 7.46 20.61
C ASP A 496 13.64 8.20 20.22
N TYR A 497 14.10 8.07 18.98
CA TYR A 497 15.32 8.65 18.42
C TYR A 497 15.04 9.61 17.24
N ASN A 498 13.79 10.07 17.09
CA ASN A 498 13.30 10.90 15.99
C ASN A 498 13.83 10.48 14.60
N GLY A 499 13.84 9.18 14.34
CA GLY A 499 14.23 8.56 13.09
C GLY A 499 15.73 8.30 12.91
N TRP A 500 16.56 8.58 13.91
CA TRP A 500 17.98 8.23 13.87
C TRP A 500 18.17 6.75 14.19
N PHE A 501 19.12 6.10 13.53
CA PHE A 501 19.57 4.76 13.89
C PHE A 501 20.33 4.83 15.21
N LYS A 502 19.91 4.04 16.19
CA LYS A 502 20.62 3.85 17.46
C LYS A 502 21.97 3.16 17.21
N PRO A 503 22.95 3.29 18.11
CA PRO A 503 24.15 2.46 18.05
C PRO A 503 23.77 0.98 18.12
N GLY A 504 24.29 0.16 17.20
CA GLY A 504 24.05 -1.27 17.06
C GLY A 504 22.82 -1.64 16.24
N GLU A 505 21.89 -0.71 16.03
CA GLU A 505 20.58 -1.01 15.46
C GLU A 505 20.62 -1.37 13.96
N GLY A 506 20.00 -2.50 13.65
CA GLY A 506 19.53 -2.85 12.31
C GLY A 506 18.07 -2.48 12.08
N ARG A 507 17.76 -2.10 10.82
CA ARG A 507 16.39 -1.92 10.34
C ARG A 507 16.21 -2.63 9.00
N LEU A 508 15.11 -3.38 8.89
CA LEU A 508 14.72 -4.12 7.68
C LEU A 508 13.61 -3.37 6.93
N TYR A 509 13.82 -3.17 5.63
CA TYR A 509 12.92 -2.42 4.77
C TYR A 509 12.46 -3.23 3.56
N LYS A 510 11.26 -2.90 3.08
CA LYS A 510 10.68 -3.36 1.82
C LYS A 510 10.43 -2.17 0.90
N ILE A 511 10.80 -2.30 -0.36
CA ILE A 511 10.54 -1.33 -1.43
C ILE A 511 9.41 -1.88 -2.29
N VAL A 512 8.33 -1.10 -2.45
CA VAL A 512 7.15 -1.46 -3.24
C VAL A 512 6.57 -0.25 -3.99
N PRO A 513 5.75 -0.46 -5.02
CA PRO A 513 5.01 0.63 -5.64
C PRO A 513 4.17 1.37 -4.60
N THR A 514 4.14 2.70 -4.66
CA THR A 514 3.41 3.54 -3.69
C THR A 514 1.92 3.20 -3.64
N TYR A 515 1.36 2.72 -4.75
CA TYR A 515 -0.02 2.28 -4.86
C TYR A 515 -0.34 0.99 -4.10
N VAL A 516 0.67 0.23 -3.68
CA VAL A 516 0.50 -0.99 -2.88
C VAL A 516 0.56 -0.66 -1.40
N SER A 517 1.56 0.10 -0.94
CA SER A 517 1.77 0.42 0.48
C SER A 517 0.98 1.63 0.99
N GLY A 518 0.55 2.52 0.08
CA GLY A 518 0.22 3.91 0.42
C GLY A 518 1.45 4.82 0.44
N GLY A 519 1.20 6.10 0.70
CA GLY A 519 2.20 7.17 0.73
C GLY A 519 1.83 8.35 -0.18
N THR A 520 2.75 9.31 -0.31
CA THR A 520 2.56 10.49 -1.17
C THR A 520 3.36 10.33 -2.47
N LEU A 521 2.69 10.44 -3.62
CA LEU A 521 3.34 10.42 -4.93
C LEU A 521 4.19 11.69 -5.10
N VAL A 522 5.45 11.50 -5.49
CA VAL A 522 6.43 12.58 -5.67
C VAL A 522 6.58 13.00 -7.13
N CYS A 523 6.04 12.22 -8.07
CA CYS A 523 6.03 12.50 -9.50
C CYS A 523 4.77 11.97 -10.18
N ASP A 524 4.58 12.37 -11.45
CA ASP A 524 3.50 11.87 -12.31
C ASP A 524 3.56 10.35 -12.43
N GLU A 525 2.39 9.73 -12.53
CA GLU A 525 2.26 8.27 -12.59
C GLU A 525 1.50 7.80 -13.81
N ASN A 526 1.95 6.69 -14.39
CA ASN A 526 1.21 5.94 -15.39
C ASN A 526 1.13 4.45 -15.01
N ILE A 527 -0.08 3.99 -14.71
CA ILE A 527 -0.36 2.60 -14.35
C ILE A 527 -1.10 1.93 -15.50
N GLN A 528 -0.62 0.77 -15.97
CA GLN A 528 -1.30 0.06 -17.06
C GLN A 528 -1.09 -1.44 -16.99
N GLY A 529 -2.16 -2.21 -17.17
CA GLY A 529 -2.09 -3.67 -17.33
C GLY A 529 -1.73 -4.43 -16.06
N VAL A 530 -1.96 -3.85 -14.88
CA VAL A 530 -1.59 -4.44 -13.58
C VAL A 530 -2.80 -4.90 -12.78
N ASN A 531 -2.59 -5.90 -11.93
CA ASN A 531 -3.55 -6.28 -10.88
C ASN A 531 -2.86 -6.09 -9.52
N ILE A 532 -3.26 -5.04 -8.79
CA ILE A 532 -2.61 -4.64 -7.54
C ILE A 532 -3.62 -4.53 -6.39
N THR A 533 -3.11 -4.62 -5.17
CA THR A 533 -3.89 -4.35 -3.95
C THR A 533 -3.34 -3.12 -3.25
N CYS A 534 -4.16 -2.10 -3.13
CA CYS A 534 -3.92 -0.88 -2.37
C CYS A 534 -4.28 -1.11 -0.89
N ASN A 535 -3.26 -1.06 -0.04
CA ASN A 535 -3.39 -1.37 1.39
C ASN A 535 -3.64 -0.13 2.26
N ASN A 536 -3.45 1.08 1.73
CA ASN A 536 -3.53 2.30 2.55
C ASN A 536 -3.86 3.54 1.69
N LEU A 537 -3.87 4.72 2.29
CA LEU A 537 -4.07 6.01 1.64
C LEU A 537 -2.93 6.33 0.67
N VAL A 538 -3.28 6.66 -0.59
CA VAL A 538 -2.34 7.24 -1.56
C VAL A 538 -2.72 8.69 -1.81
N THR A 539 -1.78 9.61 -1.61
CA THR A 539 -1.96 11.04 -1.82
C THR A 539 -1.06 11.58 -2.93
N ALA A 540 -1.46 12.70 -3.52
CA ALA A 540 -0.64 13.43 -4.49
C ALA A 540 -1.06 14.90 -4.52
N THR A 541 -0.10 15.80 -4.75
CA THR A 541 -0.36 17.22 -4.95
C THR A 541 0.30 17.68 -6.24
N ASP A 542 -0.50 18.28 -7.13
CA ASP A 542 -0.07 18.82 -8.43
C ASP A 542 0.65 17.78 -9.31
N LYS A 543 0.15 16.54 -9.33
CA LYS A 543 0.67 15.44 -10.16
C LYS A 543 -0.37 14.97 -11.17
N ASN A 544 0.12 14.52 -12.32
CA ASN A 544 -0.72 13.88 -13.34
C ASN A 544 -0.74 12.37 -13.12
N ILE A 545 -1.94 11.82 -12.93
CA ILE A 545 -2.16 10.40 -12.70
C ILE A 545 -2.92 9.82 -13.88
N ASN A 546 -2.34 8.81 -14.53
CA ASN A 546 -2.97 8.09 -15.63
C ASN A 546 -3.14 6.61 -15.29
N ILE A 547 -4.36 6.09 -15.42
CA ILE A 547 -4.68 4.67 -15.25
C ILE A 547 -5.18 4.12 -16.58
N GLY A 548 -4.37 3.28 -17.23
CA GLY A 548 -4.68 2.64 -18.50
C GLY A 548 -5.50 1.36 -18.38
N PHE A 549 -6.00 0.88 -19.52
CA PHE A 549 -6.83 -0.33 -19.64
C PHE A 549 -6.18 -1.60 -19.09
N SER A 550 -7.01 -2.63 -18.84
CA SER A 550 -6.61 -3.91 -18.25
C SER A 550 -6.01 -3.79 -16.85
N THR A 551 -6.38 -2.74 -16.11
CA THR A 551 -5.90 -2.48 -14.76
C THR A 551 -6.99 -2.81 -13.74
N THR A 552 -6.64 -3.60 -12.73
CA THR A 552 -7.49 -3.89 -11.58
C THR A 552 -6.80 -3.41 -10.31
N ILE A 553 -7.47 -2.54 -9.56
CA ILE A 553 -7.01 -2.06 -8.25
C ILE A 553 -7.99 -2.56 -7.19
N ASN A 554 -7.50 -3.45 -6.34
CA ASN A 554 -8.21 -3.94 -5.17
C ASN A 554 -7.89 -3.04 -3.98
N PHE A 555 -8.88 -2.64 -3.19
CA PHE A 555 -8.68 -1.83 -1.99
C PHE A 555 -8.95 -2.66 -0.75
N THR A 556 -8.07 -2.56 0.24
CA THR A 556 -8.35 -3.05 1.59
C THR A 556 -9.29 -2.11 2.34
N GLN A 557 -9.78 -2.55 3.50
CA GLN A 557 -10.63 -1.72 4.33
C GLN A 557 -9.92 -0.43 4.72
N ASN A 558 -10.56 0.71 4.49
CA ASN A 558 -10.06 2.08 4.69
C ASN A 558 -9.07 2.64 3.65
N ALA A 559 -8.54 1.83 2.74
CA ALA A 559 -7.69 2.32 1.64
C ALA A 559 -8.50 3.24 0.70
N ARG A 560 -7.83 4.28 0.18
CA ARG A 560 -8.41 5.26 -0.76
C ARG A 560 -7.33 6.02 -1.52
N PHE A 561 -7.75 6.66 -2.60
CA PHE A 561 -6.96 7.67 -3.28
C PHE A 561 -7.48 9.06 -2.91
N GLU A 562 -6.56 9.98 -2.63
CA GLU A 562 -6.87 11.37 -2.29
C GLU A 562 -5.90 12.31 -2.99
N PHE A 563 -6.32 12.88 -4.12
CA PHE A 563 -5.45 13.71 -4.97
C PHE A 563 -5.89 15.16 -4.97
N THR A 564 -4.93 16.06 -4.95
CA THR A 564 -5.15 17.51 -4.97
C THR A 564 -4.40 18.14 -6.14
N GLY A 565 -5.07 18.95 -6.96
CA GLY A 565 -4.45 19.57 -8.13
C GLY A 565 -4.13 18.56 -9.26
N GLY A 566 -3.38 19.01 -10.27
CA GLY A 566 -2.98 18.17 -11.41
C GLY A 566 -4.14 17.63 -12.25
N THR A 567 -3.93 16.49 -12.91
CA THR A 567 -4.94 15.79 -13.73
C THR A 567 -5.13 14.35 -13.27
N PHE A 568 -6.38 13.88 -13.19
CA PHE A 568 -6.70 12.47 -12.99
C PHE A 568 -7.36 11.90 -14.24
N SER A 569 -6.66 10.99 -14.92
CA SER A 569 -7.09 10.34 -16.15
C SER A 569 -7.18 8.83 -15.97
N CYS A 570 -8.26 8.24 -16.45
CA CYS A 570 -8.53 6.81 -16.38
C CYS A 570 -9.14 6.38 -17.72
N GLY A 571 -8.51 5.44 -18.42
CA GLY A 571 -8.86 5.05 -19.79
C GLY A 571 -8.34 6.02 -20.84
N ASP A 572 -8.75 5.81 -22.10
CA ASP A 572 -8.42 6.67 -23.23
C ASP A 572 -9.69 7.32 -23.78
N VAL A 573 -9.71 8.66 -23.87
CA VAL A 573 -10.83 9.41 -24.45
C VAL A 573 -11.02 9.17 -25.93
N ASN A 574 -9.94 8.82 -26.64
CA ASN A 574 -10.01 8.47 -28.06
C ASN A 574 -10.56 7.06 -28.28
N GLN A 575 -10.61 6.25 -27.21
CA GLN A 575 -11.21 4.92 -27.19
C GLN A 575 -12.25 4.84 -26.08
N PRO A 576 -13.38 5.56 -26.21
CA PRO A 576 -14.36 5.69 -25.15
C PRO A 576 -15.07 4.37 -24.81
N THR A 577 -14.87 3.33 -25.61
CA THR A 577 -15.32 1.96 -25.32
C THR A 577 -14.15 1.02 -25.59
N HIS A 578 -13.72 0.29 -24.57
CA HIS A 578 -12.64 -0.68 -24.68
C HIS A 578 -13.08 -2.03 -24.11
N GLU A 579 -12.68 -3.14 -24.74
CA GLU A 579 -13.10 -4.50 -24.33
C GLU A 579 -12.54 -4.91 -22.95
N LYS A 580 -11.42 -4.32 -22.55
CA LYS A 580 -10.77 -4.56 -21.26
C LYS A 580 -11.00 -3.39 -20.33
N ASN A 581 -11.82 -3.61 -19.32
CA ASN A 581 -12.22 -2.60 -18.34
C ASN A 581 -11.07 -2.22 -17.39
N ILE A 582 -11.20 -1.05 -16.79
CA ILE A 582 -10.48 -0.65 -15.58
C ILE A 582 -11.38 -0.94 -14.38
N ILE A 583 -10.89 -1.61 -13.35
CA ILE A 583 -11.71 -2.08 -12.24
C ILE A 583 -11.16 -1.57 -10.91
N PHE A 584 -11.97 -0.81 -10.17
CA PHE A 584 -11.74 -0.41 -8.79
C PHE A 584 -12.70 -1.21 -7.89
N GLN A 585 -12.16 -2.10 -7.07
CA GLN A 585 -12.97 -3.04 -6.27
C GLN A 585 -12.39 -3.29 -4.88
N SER A 586 -13.12 -3.97 -4.01
CA SER A 586 -12.64 -4.44 -2.72
C SER A 586 -13.24 -5.83 -2.40
N PRO A 587 -12.55 -6.74 -1.68
CA PRO A 587 -13.18 -7.93 -1.15
C PRO A 587 -14.29 -7.62 -0.13
N LEU A 588 -14.07 -6.60 0.71
CA LEU A 588 -14.98 -6.13 1.76
C LEU A 588 -15.67 -4.84 1.29
N ASP A 589 -15.07 -3.70 1.61
CA ASP A 589 -15.47 -2.36 1.18
C ASP A 589 -14.29 -1.36 1.19
N TRP A 590 -14.45 -0.22 0.52
CA TRP A 590 -13.42 0.82 0.43
C TRP A 590 -14.01 2.24 0.34
N ASN A 591 -13.19 3.26 0.61
CA ASN A 591 -13.67 4.64 0.83
C ASN A 591 -13.85 5.48 -0.47
N GLY A 592 -13.75 4.86 -1.64
CA GLY A 592 -13.81 5.56 -2.93
C GLY A 592 -12.55 6.38 -3.24
N ILE A 593 -12.65 7.23 -4.25
CA ILE A 593 -11.61 8.17 -4.68
C ILE A 593 -12.06 9.58 -4.35
N THR A 594 -11.17 10.37 -3.74
CA THR A 594 -11.38 11.80 -3.48
C THR A 594 -10.43 12.63 -4.35
N LEU A 595 -10.98 13.57 -5.10
CA LEU A 595 -10.24 14.49 -5.96
C LEU A 595 -10.58 15.93 -5.56
N ASN A 596 -9.56 16.74 -5.28
CA ASN A 596 -9.68 18.11 -4.82
C ASN A 596 -8.98 19.05 -5.81
N SER A 597 -9.68 20.06 -6.32
CA SER A 597 -9.10 21.10 -7.17
C SER A 597 -8.32 20.59 -8.38
N CYS A 598 -8.69 19.41 -8.91
CA CYS A 598 -8.04 18.86 -10.10
C CYS A 598 -8.44 19.68 -11.33
N ASN A 599 -7.47 20.00 -12.18
CA ASN A 599 -7.70 20.78 -13.40
C ASN A 599 -8.55 20.00 -14.41
N LEU A 600 -8.30 18.69 -14.50
CA LEU A 600 -9.01 17.76 -15.37
C LEU A 600 -9.24 16.45 -14.63
N VAL A 601 -10.49 16.00 -14.60
CA VAL A 601 -10.89 14.65 -14.21
C VAL A 601 -11.52 13.98 -15.43
N ASN A 602 -10.89 12.94 -15.92
CA ASN A 602 -11.28 12.28 -17.15
C ASN A 602 -11.30 10.76 -16.96
N ILE A 603 -12.48 10.19 -16.76
CA ILE A 603 -12.67 8.79 -16.38
C ILE A 603 -13.52 8.12 -17.44
N ASN A 604 -12.97 7.10 -18.08
CA ASN A 604 -13.59 6.38 -19.17
C ASN A 604 -13.49 4.86 -18.99
N SER A 605 -14.57 4.13 -19.27
CA SER A 605 -14.60 2.65 -19.27
C SER A 605 -14.11 2.03 -17.95
N ALA A 606 -14.47 2.65 -16.82
CA ALA A 606 -14.10 2.21 -15.48
C ALA A 606 -15.28 1.59 -14.72
N LYS A 607 -15.00 0.58 -13.90
CA LYS A 607 -15.96 -0.06 -13.02
C LYS A 607 -15.60 0.22 -11.56
N PHE A 608 -16.59 0.66 -10.78
CA PHE A 608 -16.47 0.92 -9.35
C PHE A 608 -17.40 -0.01 -8.57
N GLU A 609 -16.83 -0.84 -7.72
CA GLU A 609 -17.56 -1.89 -7.01
C GLU A 609 -17.29 -1.86 -5.50
N LYS A 610 -18.31 -2.24 -4.72
CA LYS A 610 -18.22 -2.45 -3.26
C LYS A 610 -17.68 -1.24 -2.49
N VAL A 611 -18.12 -0.04 -2.85
CA VAL A 611 -17.78 1.17 -2.12
C VAL A 611 -18.50 1.16 -0.77
N LYS A 612 -17.74 1.39 0.31
CA LYS A 612 -18.20 1.40 1.69
C LYS A 612 -19.35 2.38 1.86
N GLY A 613 -20.46 1.92 2.42
CA GLY A 613 -21.56 2.78 2.87
C GLY A 613 -21.80 2.56 4.35
N GLU A 614 -21.71 3.60 5.17
CA GLU A 614 -21.95 3.53 6.61
C GLU A 614 -23.27 4.23 6.96
N LEU A 615 -23.95 3.78 8.02
CA LEU A 615 -25.23 4.35 8.47
C LEU A 615 -25.15 5.86 8.79
N GLN A 616 -23.97 6.36 9.14
CA GLN A 616 -23.72 7.76 9.50
C GLN A 616 -22.80 8.52 8.52
N ASN A 617 -22.19 7.84 7.54
CA ASN A 617 -21.14 8.41 6.68
C ASN A 617 -21.48 8.28 5.18
N THR A 618 -21.32 9.40 4.46
CA THR A 618 -21.74 9.68 3.07
C THR A 618 -20.66 9.36 2.06
N ASN A 619 -20.28 8.09 1.94
CA ASN A 619 -19.25 7.70 0.97
C ASN A 619 -19.82 7.58 -0.45
N TYR A 620 -19.02 8.02 -1.41
CA TYR A 620 -19.28 7.95 -2.84
C TYR A 620 -18.10 7.27 -3.53
N ALA A 621 -18.32 6.60 -4.65
CA ALA A 621 -17.22 6.03 -5.45
C ALA A 621 -16.24 7.12 -5.88
N LEU A 622 -16.78 8.28 -6.28
CA LEU A 622 -16.03 9.49 -6.62
C LEU A 622 -16.56 10.67 -5.81
N LYS A 623 -15.68 11.32 -5.04
CA LYS A 623 -15.92 12.61 -4.39
C LYS A 623 -15.04 13.66 -5.03
N LEU A 624 -15.64 14.71 -5.55
CA LEU A 624 -14.96 15.72 -6.36
C LEU A 624 -15.24 17.09 -5.76
N PHE A 625 -14.19 17.78 -5.32
CA PHE A 625 -14.30 19.12 -4.73
C PHE A 625 -13.58 20.12 -5.62
N ASP A 626 -14.29 21.14 -6.10
CA ASP A 626 -13.72 22.21 -6.93
C ASP A 626 -12.94 21.69 -8.17
N CYS A 627 -13.35 20.57 -8.75
CA CYS A 627 -12.75 20.01 -9.98
C CYS A 627 -13.43 20.62 -11.21
N PHE A 628 -12.74 21.49 -11.95
CA PHE A 628 -13.39 22.36 -12.95
C PHE A 628 -13.73 21.66 -14.27
N THR A 629 -12.88 20.81 -14.82
CA THR A 629 -13.21 20.05 -16.04
C THR A 629 -13.42 18.59 -15.68
N MET A 630 -14.64 18.07 -15.88
CA MET A 630 -14.97 16.68 -15.57
C MET A 630 -15.63 15.98 -16.76
N ASN A 631 -15.09 14.83 -17.12
CA ASN A 631 -15.58 13.96 -18.18
C ASN A 631 -15.63 12.52 -17.66
N ILE A 632 -16.82 12.02 -17.34
CA ILE A 632 -17.01 10.66 -16.79
C ILE A 632 -17.93 9.89 -17.73
N ASN A 633 -17.34 8.99 -18.51
CA ASN A 633 -18.04 8.31 -19.60
C ASN A 633 -17.93 6.80 -19.56
N ASN A 634 -19.00 6.12 -19.96
CA ASN A 634 -19.04 4.66 -20.14
C ASN A 634 -18.54 3.88 -18.92
N CYS A 635 -18.73 4.45 -17.72
CA CYS A 635 -18.37 3.83 -16.46
C CYS A 635 -19.55 3.05 -15.86
N THR A 636 -19.25 2.08 -15.01
CA THR A 636 -20.25 1.33 -14.26
C THR A 636 -20.01 1.50 -12.76
N PHE A 637 -21.03 1.96 -12.05
CA PHE A 637 -21.03 2.10 -10.60
C PHE A 637 -22.02 1.08 -10.03
N THR A 638 -21.51 0.13 -9.23
CA THR A 638 -22.33 -0.94 -8.66
C THR A 638 -22.22 -0.93 -7.15
N ASN A 639 -23.36 -0.72 -6.50
CA ASN A 639 -23.50 -0.86 -5.05
C ASN A 639 -24.03 -2.27 -4.71
N TYR A 640 -23.58 -2.87 -3.61
CA TYR A 640 -23.97 -4.21 -3.19
C TYR A 640 -25.02 -4.16 -2.06
N GLN A 641 -25.78 -5.25 -1.88
CA GLN A 641 -26.83 -5.29 -0.86
C GLN A 641 -26.30 -4.93 0.53
N ASN A 642 -27.02 -4.04 1.23
CA ASN A 642 -26.70 -3.46 2.55
C ASN A 642 -25.63 -2.36 2.57
N GLN A 643 -24.98 -2.03 1.44
CA GLN A 643 -24.09 -0.88 1.35
C GLN A 643 -24.89 0.38 0.93
N LYS A 644 -24.73 1.46 1.71
CA LYS A 644 -25.42 2.75 1.49
C LYS A 644 -24.45 3.82 0.96
N SER A 645 -23.75 3.53 -0.13
CA SER A 645 -22.86 4.47 -0.82
C SER A 645 -23.54 5.10 -2.04
N GLY A 646 -23.11 6.31 -2.42
CA GLY A 646 -23.45 6.96 -3.68
C GLY A 646 -22.42 6.65 -4.78
N ALA A 647 -22.69 7.04 -6.02
CA ALA A 647 -21.73 6.84 -7.11
C ALA A 647 -20.82 8.06 -7.28
N ILE A 648 -21.39 9.22 -7.62
CA ILE A 648 -20.64 10.45 -7.88
C ILE A 648 -21.19 11.61 -7.04
N GLU A 649 -20.31 12.28 -6.31
CA GLU A 649 -20.58 13.55 -5.65
C GLU A 649 -19.60 14.63 -6.12
N SER A 650 -20.11 15.75 -6.59
CA SER A 650 -19.33 16.92 -6.99
C SER A 650 -19.82 18.18 -6.27
N ASN A 651 -18.89 18.86 -5.59
CA ASN A 651 -19.14 20.04 -4.78
C ASN A 651 -18.24 21.19 -5.21
N TYR A 652 -18.83 22.36 -5.45
CA TYR A 652 -18.10 23.59 -5.75
C TYR A 652 -18.23 24.58 -4.60
N ASN A 653 -17.13 24.79 -3.89
CA ASN A 653 -17.07 25.65 -2.71
C ASN A 653 -16.32 26.96 -2.97
N SER A 654 -15.57 27.05 -4.08
CA SER A 654 -14.74 28.20 -4.43
C SER A 654 -15.38 29.10 -5.50
N THR A 655 -15.10 30.41 -5.44
CA THR A 655 -15.49 31.40 -6.45
C THR A 655 -14.47 31.51 -7.59
N ALA A 656 -13.84 30.40 -7.97
CA ALA A 656 -12.72 30.41 -8.92
C ALA A 656 -13.11 31.01 -10.28
N THR A 657 -12.13 31.61 -10.96
CA THR A 657 -12.31 32.29 -12.26
C THR A 657 -12.50 31.33 -13.44
N THR A 658 -12.22 30.04 -13.25
CA THR A 658 -12.35 29.01 -14.29
C THR A 658 -13.78 28.49 -14.28
N GLU A 659 -14.49 28.63 -15.40
CA GLU A 659 -15.85 28.08 -15.53
C GLU A 659 -15.79 26.54 -15.45
N PRO A 660 -16.50 25.91 -14.51
CA PRO A 660 -16.57 24.46 -14.45
C PRO A 660 -17.37 23.90 -15.64
N ASN A 661 -17.12 22.65 -16.00
CA ASN A 661 -17.79 21.94 -17.08
C ASN A 661 -17.85 20.46 -16.77
N ILE A 662 -19.07 19.93 -16.62
CA ILE A 662 -19.31 18.56 -16.21
C ILE A 662 -20.03 17.81 -17.30
N TYR A 663 -19.43 16.73 -17.77
CA TYR A 663 -20.00 15.80 -18.75
C TYR A 663 -20.03 14.39 -18.16
N ILE A 664 -21.23 13.83 -18.03
CA ILE A 664 -21.48 12.49 -17.48
C ILE A 664 -22.32 11.73 -18.50
N ALA A 665 -21.72 10.80 -19.25
CA ALA A 665 -22.43 10.13 -20.32
C ALA A 665 -22.19 8.62 -20.48
N GLY A 666 -23.23 7.89 -20.91
CA GLY A 666 -23.10 6.47 -21.22
C GLY A 666 -22.84 5.58 -19.99
N ASN A 667 -23.01 6.09 -18.77
CA ASN A 667 -22.70 5.36 -17.55
C ASN A 667 -23.87 4.49 -17.09
N ILE A 668 -23.55 3.43 -16.34
CA ILE A 668 -24.51 2.58 -15.63
C ILE A 668 -24.36 2.85 -14.13
N PHE A 669 -25.45 3.25 -13.49
CA PHE A 669 -25.55 3.47 -12.05
C PHE A 669 -26.49 2.44 -11.44
N ASP A 670 -25.95 1.32 -10.97
CA ASP A 670 -26.72 0.31 -10.24
C ASP A 670 -26.58 0.51 -8.73
N MET A 671 -27.52 1.25 -8.17
CA MET A 671 -27.50 1.66 -6.77
C MET A 671 -28.15 0.65 -5.83
N ASN A 672 -28.75 -0.43 -6.35
CA ASN A 672 -29.47 -1.44 -5.57
C ASN A 672 -30.32 -0.78 -4.46
N SER A 673 -30.15 -1.18 -3.20
CA SER A 673 -30.93 -0.69 -2.05
C SER A 673 -30.31 0.50 -1.31
N SER A 674 -29.32 1.17 -1.91
CA SER A 674 -28.73 2.38 -1.34
C SER A 674 -29.79 3.46 -1.14
N ASP A 675 -29.75 4.18 -0.02
CA ASP A 675 -30.59 5.37 0.20
C ASP A 675 -29.91 6.68 -0.21
N LYS A 676 -28.69 6.60 -0.79
CA LYS A 676 -27.92 7.76 -1.24
C LYS A 676 -28.31 8.20 -2.64
N ARG A 677 -27.89 9.42 -2.98
CA ARG A 677 -28.00 9.95 -4.34
C ARG A 677 -27.04 9.19 -5.26
N ALA A 678 -27.49 8.74 -6.43
CA ALA A 678 -26.60 8.11 -7.39
C ALA A 678 -25.59 9.15 -7.90
N LEU A 679 -26.11 10.28 -8.38
CA LEU A 679 -25.35 11.44 -8.83
C LEU A 679 -25.78 12.68 -8.05
N SER A 680 -24.82 13.38 -7.45
CA SER A 680 -25.03 14.63 -6.71
C SER A 680 -24.08 15.70 -7.21
N ILE A 681 -24.61 16.83 -7.68
CA ILE A 681 -23.81 18.00 -8.09
C ILE A 681 -24.35 19.23 -7.38
N MET A 682 -23.49 19.90 -6.61
CA MET A 682 -23.85 21.03 -5.76
C MET A 682 -22.87 22.19 -5.97
N SER A 683 -23.41 23.40 -6.06
CA SER A 683 -22.61 24.62 -6.00
C SER A 683 -22.99 25.46 -4.79
N PHE A 684 -22.00 25.85 -3.99
CA PHE A 684 -22.17 26.74 -2.84
C PHE A 684 -21.62 28.14 -3.10
N ALA A 685 -20.76 28.30 -4.13
CA ALA A 685 -20.05 29.54 -4.41
C ALA A 685 -20.04 29.96 -5.90
N SER A 686 -20.19 29.05 -6.86
CA SER A 686 -20.22 29.41 -8.30
C SER A 686 -21.65 29.50 -8.83
N GLY A 687 -22.00 30.58 -9.54
CA GLY A 687 -23.35 30.76 -10.10
C GLY A 687 -23.63 29.95 -11.37
N ASN A 688 -22.60 29.36 -11.99
CA ASN A 688 -22.71 28.58 -13.22
C ASN A 688 -21.84 27.33 -13.17
N VAL A 689 -22.52 26.19 -13.05
CA VAL A 689 -21.93 24.87 -13.27
C VAL A 689 -22.71 24.22 -14.40
N PRO A 690 -22.29 24.43 -15.67
CA PRO A 690 -22.80 23.71 -16.82
C PRO A 690 -22.62 22.21 -16.63
N VAL A 691 -23.74 21.48 -16.64
CA VAL A 691 -23.77 20.03 -16.49
C VAL A 691 -24.50 19.41 -17.67
N ARG A 692 -23.92 18.37 -18.25
CA ARG A 692 -24.63 17.48 -19.17
C ARG A 692 -24.63 16.06 -18.63
N ILE A 693 -25.83 15.52 -18.44
CA ILE A 693 -26.07 14.13 -18.05
C ILE A 693 -26.79 13.45 -19.22
N TYR A 694 -26.07 12.63 -19.97
CA TYR A 694 -26.52 12.14 -21.27
C TYR A 694 -26.44 10.61 -21.40
N ASN A 695 -27.52 9.97 -21.85
CA ASN A 695 -27.50 8.53 -22.20
C ASN A 695 -27.00 7.63 -21.05
N ASN A 696 -27.32 7.94 -19.80
CA ASN A 696 -26.98 7.10 -18.66
C ASN A 696 -28.17 6.20 -18.27
N ASN A 697 -27.87 5.06 -17.66
CA ASN A 697 -28.87 4.16 -17.08
C ASN A 697 -28.73 4.14 -15.56
N PHE A 698 -29.76 4.60 -14.85
CA PHE A 698 -29.84 4.59 -13.40
C PHE A 698 -30.86 3.54 -12.95
N THR A 699 -30.44 2.62 -12.09
CA THR A 699 -31.29 1.59 -11.47
C THR A 699 -31.17 1.61 -9.94
N SER A 700 -32.30 1.50 -9.25
CA SER A 700 -32.35 1.28 -7.79
C SER A 700 -33.59 0.47 -7.43
N ASN A 701 -33.66 -0.04 -6.20
CA ASN A 701 -34.87 -0.58 -5.59
C ASN A 701 -35.18 0.07 -4.22
N SER A 702 -34.61 1.26 -3.98
CA SER A 702 -34.67 1.96 -2.70
C SER A 702 -35.79 3.00 -2.65
N ASN A 703 -36.65 2.88 -1.64
CA ASN A 703 -37.80 3.77 -1.42
C ASN A 703 -37.42 5.19 -0.94
N SER A 704 -36.15 5.48 -0.71
CA SER A 704 -35.68 6.81 -0.28
C SER A 704 -34.60 7.42 -1.17
N ALA A 705 -34.10 6.68 -2.16
CA ALA A 705 -33.01 7.12 -3.01
C ALA A 705 -33.44 8.17 -4.04
N THR A 706 -32.47 8.97 -4.47
CA THR A 706 -32.60 9.93 -5.58
C THR A 706 -31.60 9.56 -6.66
N ALA A 707 -31.99 9.51 -7.94
CA ALA A 707 -31.03 9.24 -9.01
C ALA A 707 -30.13 10.46 -9.25
N ILE A 708 -30.73 11.60 -9.61
CA ILE A 708 -30.00 12.83 -9.92
C ILE A 708 -30.38 13.90 -8.90
N TYR A 709 -29.39 14.45 -8.21
CA TYR A 709 -29.55 15.60 -7.33
C TYR A 709 -28.72 16.78 -7.81
N LEU A 710 -29.37 17.93 -7.99
CA LEU A 710 -28.78 19.16 -8.50
C LEU A 710 -29.17 20.33 -7.61
N SER A 711 -28.18 21.10 -7.15
CA SER A 711 -28.39 22.23 -6.26
C SER A 711 -27.55 23.44 -6.67
N PHE A 712 -28.20 24.58 -6.92
CA PHE A 712 -27.58 25.84 -7.35
C PHE A 712 -26.73 25.73 -8.63
N VAL A 713 -27.13 24.85 -9.55
CA VAL A 713 -26.44 24.65 -10.84
C VAL A 713 -27.29 25.16 -12.01
N THR A 714 -26.65 25.61 -13.09
CA THR A 714 -27.32 26.28 -14.20
C THR A 714 -26.75 25.83 -15.55
N GLY A 715 -27.52 26.00 -16.62
CA GLY A 715 -27.14 25.49 -17.95
C GLY A 715 -27.16 23.96 -18.02
N VAL A 716 -27.93 23.31 -17.14
CA VAL A 716 -27.99 21.85 -17.05
C VAL A 716 -28.84 21.26 -18.16
N ALA A 717 -28.37 20.19 -18.78
CA ALA A 717 -29.15 19.34 -19.68
C ALA A 717 -29.11 17.88 -19.20
N VAL A 718 -30.30 17.31 -19.01
CA VAL A 718 -30.49 15.88 -18.72
C VAL A 718 -31.21 15.29 -19.92
N CYS A 719 -30.51 14.49 -20.70
CA CYS A 719 -30.99 14.01 -21.99
C CYS A 719 -30.78 12.51 -22.19
N ASP A 720 -31.76 11.83 -22.78
CA ASP A 720 -31.65 10.43 -23.20
C ASP A 720 -31.32 9.43 -22.08
N ASN A 721 -31.57 9.78 -20.81
CA ASN A 721 -31.31 8.89 -19.68
C ASN A 721 -32.49 7.96 -19.41
N VAL A 722 -32.19 6.76 -18.90
CA VAL A 722 -33.18 5.84 -18.34
C VAL A 722 -32.98 5.82 -16.83
N ILE A 723 -34.02 6.14 -16.06
CA ILE A 723 -34.00 6.23 -14.60
C ILE A 723 -35.12 5.34 -14.07
N THR A 724 -34.76 4.28 -13.36
CA THR A 724 -35.72 3.27 -12.90
C THR A 724 -35.53 2.94 -11.42
N GLY A 725 -36.64 2.85 -10.70
CA GLY A 725 -36.65 2.34 -9.33
C GLY A 725 -35.99 3.27 -8.29
N PHE A 726 -36.05 4.58 -8.50
CA PHE A 726 -35.74 5.58 -7.46
C PHE A 726 -37.01 6.16 -6.85
N ASN A 727 -36.93 6.69 -5.63
CA ASN A 727 -38.03 7.46 -5.04
C ASN A 727 -38.17 8.83 -5.71
N LYS A 728 -37.02 9.45 -6.03
CA LYS A 728 -36.95 10.66 -6.85
C LYS A 728 -36.09 10.41 -8.08
N GLY A 729 -36.63 10.60 -9.28
CA GLY A 729 -35.85 10.50 -10.51
C GLY A 729 -34.82 11.64 -10.61
N ALA A 730 -35.30 12.86 -10.43
CA ALA A 730 -34.45 14.04 -10.28
C ALA A 730 -34.98 14.93 -9.15
N GLU A 731 -34.07 15.39 -8.28
CA GLU A 731 -34.34 16.38 -7.24
C GLU A 731 -33.52 17.64 -7.52
N LEU A 732 -34.21 18.79 -7.60
CA LEU A 732 -33.67 20.05 -8.09
C LEU A 732 -33.90 21.14 -7.04
N ILE A 733 -32.85 21.90 -6.73
CA ILE A 733 -32.92 23.07 -5.84
C ILE A 733 -32.23 24.23 -6.54
N GLU A 734 -32.92 25.37 -6.69
CA GLU A 734 -32.41 26.58 -7.34
C GLU A 734 -31.68 26.31 -8.68
N THR A 735 -32.24 25.39 -9.48
CA THR A 735 -31.59 24.85 -10.67
C THR A 735 -32.39 25.17 -11.93
N ASN A 736 -31.69 25.56 -13.01
CA ASN A 736 -32.28 25.70 -14.34
C ASN A 736 -31.85 24.52 -15.22
N ILE A 737 -32.83 23.76 -15.70
CA ILE A 737 -32.58 22.49 -16.35
C ILE A 737 -33.46 22.28 -17.59
N ASP A 738 -32.82 21.71 -18.60
CA ASP A 738 -33.42 21.22 -19.82
C ASP A 738 -33.56 19.68 -19.74
N PHE A 739 -34.80 19.18 -19.81
CA PHE A 739 -35.11 17.75 -19.79
C PHE A 739 -35.58 17.28 -21.16
N TYR A 740 -34.82 16.37 -21.78
CA TYR A 740 -35.13 15.87 -23.11
C TYR A 740 -35.02 14.34 -23.24
N ASN A 741 -36.05 13.69 -23.79
CA ASN A 741 -36.04 12.26 -24.15
C ASN A 741 -35.60 11.30 -23.01
N ASN A 742 -35.88 11.65 -21.75
CA ASN A 742 -35.59 10.75 -20.63
C ASN A 742 -36.76 9.80 -20.37
N VAL A 743 -36.47 8.62 -19.85
CA VAL A 743 -37.48 7.67 -19.34
C VAL A 743 -37.30 7.57 -17.83
N ILE A 744 -38.30 7.98 -17.05
CA ILE A 744 -38.24 7.96 -15.58
C ILE A 744 -39.40 7.14 -15.02
N THR A 745 -39.08 6.05 -14.33
CA THR A 745 -40.02 5.13 -13.68
C THR A 745 -39.62 4.97 -12.22
N SER A 746 -40.49 5.28 -11.26
CA SER A 746 -40.15 5.17 -9.84
C SER A 746 -40.28 3.75 -9.27
N VAL A 747 -39.80 3.54 -8.03
CA VAL A 747 -39.90 2.24 -7.31
C VAL A 747 -41.35 1.79 -7.19
N SER A 748 -41.62 0.50 -7.42
CA SER A 748 -42.94 -0.10 -7.18
C SER A 748 -43.30 -0.07 -5.68
N GLY A 749 -44.48 0.45 -5.34
CA GLY A 749 -45.06 0.37 -3.99
C GLY A 749 -44.79 1.52 -3.03
N ASN A 750 -44.00 2.54 -3.41
CA ASN A 750 -43.93 3.79 -2.63
C ASN A 750 -44.99 4.78 -3.12
N ASN A 751 -45.87 5.17 -2.21
CA ASN A 751 -46.96 6.07 -2.49
C ASN A 751 -46.52 7.54 -2.70
N LEU A 752 -45.29 7.96 -2.40
CA LEU A 752 -44.89 9.38 -2.52
C LEU A 752 -43.77 9.65 -3.54
N ALA A 753 -43.57 8.72 -4.48
CA ALA A 753 -42.49 8.83 -5.46
C ALA A 753 -42.72 9.97 -6.46
N ARG A 754 -41.62 10.60 -6.93
CA ARG A 754 -41.64 11.78 -7.81
C ARG A 754 -40.67 11.60 -8.98
N SER A 755 -41.12 11.72 -10.22
CA SER A 755 -40.19 11.60 -11.36
C SER A 755 -39.25 12.80 -11.37
N VAL A 756 -39.82 14.01 -11.25
CA VAL A 756 -39.09 15.26 -11.07
C VAL A 756 -39.63 15.99 -9.84
N ASP A 757 -38.76 16.29 -8.89
CA ASP A 757 -39.02 17.07 -7.68
C ASP A 757 -38.20 18.36 -7.72
N ALA A 758 -38.84 19.50 -7.98
CA ALA A 758 -38.15 20.78 -8.12
C ALA A 758 -38.58 21.77 -7.04
N THR A 759 -37.62 22.35 -6.33
CA THR A 759 -37.86 23.27 -5.22
C THR A 759 -37.02 24.54 -5.34
N VAL A 760 -37.41 25.58 -4.59
CA VAL A 760 -36.64 26.82 -4.41
C VAL A 760 -36.23 27.48 -5.73
N ASN A 761 -37.19 28.05 -6.46
CA ASN A 761 -36.99 28.80 -7.71
C ASN A 761 -36.32 28.04 -8.86
N SER A 762 -36.45 26.71 -8.87
CA SER A 762 -36.00 25.90 -10.00
C SER A 762 -36.87 26.14 -11.24
N VAL A 763 -36.28 25.99 -12.43
CA VAL A 763 -36.98 26.07 -13.72
C VAL A 763 -36.75 24.79 -14.50
N VAL A 764 -37.81 24.01 -14.68
CA VAL A 764 -37.76 22.72 -15.40
C VAL A 764 -38.32 22.91 -16.80
N ASN A 765 -37.45 22.93 -17.81
CA ASN A 765 -37.87 23.03 -19.20
C ASN A 765 -38.06 21.64 -19.83
N MET A 766 -39.31 21.35 -20.17
CA MET A 766 -39.74 20.15 -20.90
C MET A 766 -40.50 20.54 -22.18
N SER A 767 -40.31 21.78 -22.65
CA SER A 767 -40.96 22.35 -23.84
C SER A 767 -40.04 22.33 -25.05
N SER A 768 -40.60 22.38 -26.26
CA SER A 768 -39.83 22.49 -27.50
C SER A 768 -39.66 23.96 -27.94
N ASN A 769 -38.44 24.31 -28.40
CA ASN A 769 -38.04 25.70 -28.68
C ASN A 769 -37.75 25.91 -30.18
N GLY A 770 -38.79 26.14 -30.98
CA GLY A 770 -38.64 26.33 -32.42
C GLY A 770 -38.08 25.08 -33.10
N ASN A 771 -37.06 25.23 -33.94
CA ASN A 771 -36.38 24.09 -34.58
C ASN A 771 -35.34 23.42 -33.67
N TYR A 772 -34.97 24.06 -32.55
CA TYR A 772 -34.00 23.56 -31.59
C TYR A 772 -34.72 22.83 -30.46
N ILE A 773 -34.35 21.59 -30.23
CA ILE A 773 -34.97 20.76 -29.21
C ILE A 773 -34.09 20.82 -27.97
N THR A 774 -34.43 21.72 -27.06
CA THR A 774 -33.77 21.84 -25.76
C THR A 774 -34.52 21.12 -24.65
N GLY A 775 -35.80 20.79 -24.84
CA GLY A 775 -36.61 20.01 -23.90
C GLY A 775 -37.75 19.25 -24.60
N GLY A 776 -38.38 18.32 -23.87
CA GLY A 776 -39.53 17.54 -24.35
C GLY A 776 -39.26 16.05 -24.57
N ARG A 777 -40.25 15.30 -25.07
CA ARG A 777 -40.19 13.85 -25.35
C ARG A 777 -39.85 12.95 -24.15
N ASN A 778 -39.98 13.46 -22.93
CA ASN A 778 -39.73 12.65 -21.75
C ASN A 778 -40.91 11.69 -21.53
N THR A 779 -40.62 10.49 -21.02
CA THR A 779 -41.61 9.55 -20.52
C THR A 779 -41.51 9.48 -18.99
N PHE A 780 -42.58 9.85 -18.31
CA PHE A 780 -42.71 9.78 -16.87
C PHE A 780 -43.75 8.73 -16.50
N ASP A 781 -43.30 7.65 -15.86
CA ASP A 781 -44.10 6.47 -15.56
C ASP A 781 -44.16 6.21 -14.04
N ASN A 782 -44.72 7.17 -13.31
CA ASN A 782 -44.94 7.08 -11.87
C ASN A 782 -46.39 6.68 -11.58
N THR A 783 -46.60 5.38 -11.44
CA THR A 783 -47.94 4.79 -11.42
C THR A 783 -48.44 4.46 -10.00
N ASN A 784 -47.65 4.57 -8.95
CA ASN A 784 -48.13 4.28 -7.58
C ASN A 784 -49.14 5.33 -7.07
N ASN A 785 -49.92 4.98 -6.05
CA ASN A 785 -50.92 5.86 -5.44
C ASN A 785 -50.29 7.02 -4.66
N TYR A 786 -50.73 8.28 -4.85
CA TYR A 786 -50.12 9.53 -4.32
C TYR A 786 -48.76 9.94 -4.94
N ALA A 787 -48.25 9.18 -5.93
CA ALA A 787 -47.04 9.54 -6.64
C ALA A 787 -47.30 10.75 -7.56
N ALA A 788 -46.25 11.47 -7.94
CA ALA A 788 -46.34 12.52 -8.94
C ALA A 788 -45.36 12.27 -10.07
N ASN A 789 -45.73 12.56 -11.32
CA ASN A 789 -44.73 12.66 -12.38
C ASN A 789 -43.93 13.95 -12.17
N ILE A 790 -44.62 15.09 -12.15
CA ILE A 790 -44.02 16.40 -11.92
C ILE A 790 -44.50 16.97 -10.60
N TYR A 791 -43.55 17.24 -9.71
CA TYR A 791 -43.78 17.95 -8.47
C TYR A 791 -42.86 19.16 -8.40
N VAL A 792 -43.43 20.36 -8.52
CA VAL A 792 -42.66 21.59 -8.34
C VAL A 792 -43.22 22.42 -7.19
N ASN A 793 -42.36 22.95 -6.33
CA ASN A 793 -42.76 23.79 -5.19
C ASN A 793 -41.93 25.06 -5.19
N ASN A 794 -42.58 26.23 -5.13
CA ASN A 794 -41.95 27.55 -5.28
C ASN A 794 -40.99 27.61 -6.48
N SER A 795 -41.33 26.91 -7.55
CA SER A 795 -40.52 26.64 -8.75
C SER A 795 -41.47 26.47 -9.93
N THR A 796 -40.98 26.58 -11.16
CA THR A 796 -41.82 26.57 -12.37
C THR A 796 -41.39 25.50 -13.35
N PHE A 797 -42.34 24.95 -14.11
CA PHE A 797 -42.04 24.08 -15.25
C PHE A 797 -42.63 24.65 -16.56
N LEU A 798 -42.05 24.24 -17.68
CA LEU A 798 -42.50 24.56 -19.04
C LEU A 798 -42.76 23.26 -19.80
N LEU A 799 -43.90 23.13 -20.47
CA LEU A 799 -44.30 21.90 -21.18
C LEU A 799 -44.79 22.15 -22.62
N ASP A 800 -44.89 23.41 -23.04
CA ASP A 800 -45.39 23.83 -24.35
C ASP A 800 -44.82 23.01 -25.52
N TYR A 801 -45.69 22.39 -26.31
CA TYR A 801 -45.29 21.57 -27.48
C TYR A 801 -44.24 20.48 -27.18
N GLY A 802 -44.12 20.03 -25.94
CA GLY A 802 -43.02 19.16 -25.50
C GLY A 802 -43.10 17.71 -25.99
N ILE A 803 -44.28 17.17 -26.31
CA ILE A 803 -44.45 15.75 -26.68
C ILE A 803 -44.01 14.79 -25.56
N ASN A 804 -44.19 15.20 -24.31
CA ASN A 804 -43.92 14.35 -23.15
C ASN A 804 -45.06 13.34 -22.95
N ASN A 805 -44.74 12.17 -22.41
CA ASN A 805 -45.70 11.13 -22.04
C ASN A 805 -45.77 11.01 -20.52
N PHE A 806 -46.96 11.19 -19.94
CA PHE A 806 -47.23 11.08 -18.51
C PHE A 806 -48.17 9.92 -18.24
N ASN A 807 -47.75 8.93 -17.46
CA ASN A 807 -48.57 7.79 -17.09
C ASN A 807 -48.84 7.76 -15.57
N ILE A 808 -50.08 7.48 -15.17
CA ILE A 808 -50.52 7.20 -13.78
C ILE A 808 -51.55 6.05 -13.68
N MET A 809 -51.88 5.60 -12.45
CA MET A 809 -52.90 4.55 -12.20
C MET A 809 -54.31 5.07 -11.91
N PRO A 810 -55.38 4.29 -12.21
CA PRO A 810 -56.76 4.62 -11.85
C PRO A 810 -56.99 4.58 -10.34
N ASN A 811 -57.93 5.41 -9.87
CA ASN A 811 -58.29 5.54 -8.45
C ASN A 811 -57.12 5.92 -7.54
N SER A 812 -56.10 6.55 -8.11
CA SER A 812 -54.97 7.09 -7.37
C SER A 812 -55.17 8.59 -7.13
N ASN A 813 -54.68 9.09 -6.00
CA ASN A 813 -54.52 10.54 -5.77
C ASN A 813 -53.22 11.06 -6.43
N SER A 814 -52.75 10.38 -7.47
CA SER A 814 -51.47 10.65 -8.11
C SER A 814 -51.61 11.75 -9.14
N LEU A 815 -50.73 12.74 -9.08
CA LEU A 815 -50.79 13.91 -9.94
C LEU A 815 -49.88 13.71 -11.14
N HIS A 816 -50.40 13.93 -12.36
CA HIS A 816 -49.51 14.08 -13.51
C HIS A 816 -48.64 15.32 -13.31
N LEU A 817 -49.29 16.42 -12.92
CA LEU A 817 -48.67 17.73 -12.74
C LEU A 817 -49.05 18.34 -11.40
N SER A 818 -48.07 18.83 -10.66
CA SER A 818 -48.31 19.58 -9.43
C SER A 818 -47.30 20.72 -9.27
N GLY A 819 -47.77 21.87 -8.79
CA GLY A 819 -46.93 23.02 -8.47
C GLY A 819 -47.32 24.33 -9.14
N TYR A 820 -46.34 25.10 -9.60
CA TYR A 820 -46.57 26.41 -10.21
C TYR A 820 -46.24 26.42 -11.70
N PHE A 821 -47.15 26.98 -12.50
CA PHE A 821 -46.93 27.30 -13.90
C PHE A 821 -46.56 28.78 -14.02
N PRO A 822 -45.59 29.14 -14.88
CA PRO A 822 -45.22 30.52 -15.01
C PRO A 822 -46.32 31.21 -15.86
N GLY A 823 -46.92 32.31 -15.36
CA GLY A 823 -47.86 33.15 -16.12
C GLY A 823 -48.89 33.87 -15.25
N GLU A 824 -49.75 34.67 -15.88
CA GLU A 824 -50.89 35.36 -15.26
C GLU A 824 -52.09 35.28 -16.20
N GLY A 825 -53.26 34.85 -15.71
CA GLY A 825 -54.50 34.97 -16.50
C GLY A 825 -55.62 34.05 -16.07
N THR A 826 -56.83 34.41 -16.51
CA THR A 826 -58.08 33.63 -16.45
C THR A 826 -58.31 32.80 -17.72
N ASP A 827 -57.39 32.84 -18.69
CA ASP A 827 -57.50 32.15 -19.97
C ASP A 827 -56.78 30.80 -19.93
N ALA A 828 -57.38 29.77 -20.55
CA ALA A 828 -56.84 28.42 -20.61
C ALA A 828 -55.49 28.37 -21.36
N VAL A 829 -54.53 27.62 -20.84
CA VAL A 829 -53.21 27.41 -21.46
C VAL A 829 -53.37 26.48 -22.68
N GLN A 830 -53.37 27.08 -23.87
CA GLN A 830 -53.62 26.38 -25.15
C GLN A 830 -52.37 25.72 -25.77
N TYR A 831 -51.19 25.77 -25.13
CA TYR A 831 -49.92 25.33 -25.74
C TYR A 831 -49.46 23.94 -25.27
N GLU A 832 -50.16 23.34 -24.30
CA GLU A 832 -49.94 21.97 -23.79
C GLU A 832 -50.45 20.85 -24.72
N ARG A 833 -51.04 21.22 -25.86
CA ARG A 833 -51.80 20.36 -26.78
C ARG A 833 -51.03 19.17 -27.38
N LYS A 834 -49.72 19.09 -27.21
CA LYS A 834 -48.90 18.01 -27.77
C LYS A 834 -48.33 17.06 -26.73
N ASN A 835 -48.65 17.23 -25.44
CA ASN A 835 -48.27 16.25 -24.41
C ASN A 835 -49.32 15.13 -24.33
N CYS A 836 -48.87 13.90 -24.10
CA CYS A 836 -49.74 12.73 -23.93
C CYS A 836 -49.89 12.40 -22.44
N PHE A 837 -51.14 12.26 -22.00
CA PHE A 837 -51.48 11.83 -20.65
C PHE A 837 -52.20 10.48 -20.73
N LYS A 838 -51.76 9.51 -19.94
CA LYS A 838 -52.28 8.14 -19.93
C LYS A 838 -52.75 7.75 -18.53
N LEU A 839 -53.96 7.24 -18.46
CA LEU A 839 -54.49 6.55 -17.29
C LEU A 839 -54.48 5.05 -17.62
N ASN A 840 -53.90 4.20 -16.76
CA ASN A 840 -53.83 2.75 -17.03
C ASN A 840 -53.07 2.41 -18.33
N ASN A 841 -51.99 3.15 -18.64
CA ASN A 841 -51.28 3.10 -19.92
C ASN A 841 -52.15 3.34 -21.17
N SER A 842 -53.39 3.80 -21.00
CA SER A 842 -54.31 4.14 -22.08
C SER A 842 -54.41 5.66 -22.23
N PRO A 843 -54.31 6.21 -23.45
CA PRO A 843 -54.43 7.65 -23.68
C PRO A 843 -55.75 8.20 -23.14
N ILE A 844 -55.67 9.31 -22.42
CA ILE A 844 -56.83 10.07 -21.96
C ILE A 844 -57.33 10.93 -23.12
N VAL A 845 -58.61 10.81 -23.45
CA VAL A 845 -59.24 11.53 -24.56
C VAL A 845 -60.08 12.73 -24.12
N GLU A 846 -60.33 12.90 -22.81
CA GLU A 846 -61.10 14.04 -22.29
C GLU A 846 -60.22 15.12 -21.64
N PRO A 847 -60.45 16.41 -21.94
CA PRO A 847 -59.64 17.53 -21.44
C PRO A 847 -59.61 17.72 -19.91
N ASN A 848 -60.56 17.14 -19.18
CA ASN A 848 -60.69 17.36 -17.73
C ASN A 848 -60.21 16.18 -16.87
N LEU A 849 -59.81 15.08 -17.50
CA LEU A 849 -59.40 13.85 -16.80
C LEU A 849 -57.95 13.85 -16.26
N PRO A 850 -56.96 14.57 -16.82
CA PRO A 850 -55.61 14.58 -16.24
C PRO A 850 -55.61 15.22 -14.84
N LEU A 851 -55.23 14.43 -13.82
CA LEU A 851 -55.09 14.89 -12.44
C LEU A 851 -53.96 15.92 -12.31
N LYS A 852 -54.31 17.12 -11.86
CA LYS A 852 -53.40 18.26 -11.76
C LYS A 852 -53.71 19.12 -10.53
N GLU A 853 -52.66 19.60 -9.87
CA GLU A 853 -52.74 20.63 -8.82
C GLU A 853 -51.74 21.73 -9.15
N VAL A 854 -52.08 22.55 -10.15
CA VAL A 854 -51.17 23.55 -10.70
C VAL A 854 -51.76 24.93 -10.53
N LYS A 855 -50.95 25.85 -9.99
CA LYS A 855 -51.33 27.25 -9.75
C LYS A 855 -50.49 28.21 -10.57
N TRP A 856 -51.08 29.33 -10.93
CA TRP A 856 -50.33 30.44 -11.51
C TRP A 856 -49.40 31.03 -10.46
N LEU A 857 -48.13 31.20 -10.82
CA LEU A 857 -47.16 31.88 -9.95
C LEU A 857 -47.62 33.32 -9.58
N ALA A 858 -48.42 33.96 -10.44
CA ALA A 858 -48.90 35.33 -10.29
C ALA A 858 -49.75 35.59 -9.05
N ASN A 859 -50.81 34.81 -8.97
CA ASN A 859 -52.01 35.14 -8.22
C ASN A 859 -52.50 33.94 -7.42
N ASN A 860 -51.79 32.80 -7.49
CA ASN A 860 -52.16 31.53 -6.87
C ASN A 860 -53.52 30.96 -7.32
N ASN A 861 -54.08 31.47 -8.42
CA ASN A 861 -55.28 30.89 -9.02
C ASN A 861 -54.91 29.56 -9.71
N ASP A 862 -55.86 28.64 -9.79
CA ASP A 862 -55.67 27.38 -10.49
C ASP A 862 -55.43 27.60 -11.99
N VAL A 863 -54.55 26.81 -12.58
CA VAL A 863 -54.25 26.83 -14.00
C VAL A 863 -55.22 25.94 -14.75
N GLU A 864 -55.99 26.54 -15.65
CA GLU A 864 -56.83 25.77 -16.58
C GLU A 864 -56.01 25.37 -17.80
N PHE A 865 -55.77 24.06 -17.95
CA PHE A 865 -55.11 23.49 -19.12
C PHE A 865 -56.15 22.92 -20.09
N GLU A 866 -55.99 23.22 -21.38
CA GLU A 866 -56.79 22.63 -22.46
C GLU A 866 -56.03 21.44 -23.06
N PHE A 867 -56.31 20.23 -22.56
CA PHE A 867 -55.70 19.00 -23.08
C PHE A 867 -56.50 18.46 -24.27
N PHE A 868 -55.83 18.12 -25.37
CA PHE A 868 -56.45 17.41 -26.49
C PHE A 868 -55.85 16.02 -26.59
N PRO A 869 -56.64 15.00 -26.99
CA PRO A 869 -56.07 13.71 -27.37
C PRO A 869 -55.07 13.91 -28.50
N TYR A 870 -53.79 13.79 -28.17
CA TYR A 870 -52.68 13.81 -29.11
C TYR A 870 -52.09 12.41 -29.24
N GLU A 871 -51.57 12.06 -30.42
CA GLU A 871 -50.92 10.76 -30.64
C GLU A 871 -49.69 10.63 -29.74
N CYS A 872 -49.73 9.65 -28.84
CA CYS A 872 -48.63 9.32 -27.91
C CYS A 872 -47.41 8.68 -28.61
N ALA A 873 -47.34 8.76 -29.94
CA ALA A 873 -46.26 8.27 -30.78
C ALA A 873 -45.62 9.47 -31.50
N GLY A 874 -44.52 9.99 -30.95
CA GLY A 874 -43.73 11.03 -31.60
C GLY A 874 -42.66 10.40 -32.50
N ASN A 875 -42.78 10.53 -33.83
CA ASN A 875 -41.65 10.33 -34.74
C ASN A 875 -40.95 11.66 -34.99
N SER A 876 -39.62 11.66 -35.01
CA SER A 876 -38.85 12.69 -35.69
C SER A 876 -37.46 12.21 -36.10
N SER A 877 -37.09 12.44 -37.35
CA SER A 877 -35.70 12.52 -37.78
C SER A 877 -35.12 13.88 -37.33
N ASN A 878 -34.15 13.87 -36.41
CA ASN A 878 -33.42 15.06 -36.00
C ASN A 878 -31.96 14.94 -36.42
N THR A 879 -31.29 16.07 -36.58
CA THR A 879 -29.84 16.18 -36.79
C THR A 879 -29.21 16.81 -35.56
N ASP A 880 -28.05 16.32 -35.15
CA ASP A 880 -27.33 16.85 -34.00
C ASP A 880 -26.43 18.02 -34.39
N ILE A 881 -26.46 19.08 -33.59
CA ILE A 881 -25.47 20.16 -33.62
C ILE A 881 -24.47 19.86 -32.52
N VAL A 882 -23.23 19.58 -32.91
CA VAL A 882 -22.11 19.37 -31.99
C VAL A 882 -21.56 20.73 -31.56
N ILE A 883 -21.45 20.93 -30.26
CA ILE A 883 -20.90 22.12 -29.62
C ILE A 883 -19.58 21.67 -28.99
N ASP A 884 -18.48 22.23 -29.46
CA ASP A 884 -17.19 22.08 -28.77
C ASP A 884 -17.25 22.90 -27.49
N VAL A 885 -17.04 22.21 -26.37
CA VAL A 885 -17.10 22.80 -25.04
C VAL A 885 -15.74 22.92 -24.37
N GLY A 886 -14.66 22.73 -25.13
CA GLY A 886 -13.27 22.81 -24.71
C GLY A 886 -12.67 21.46 -24.27
N ASN A 887 -11.34 21.34 -24.34
CA ASN A 887 -10.57 20.17 -23.90
C ASN A 887 -11.06 18.82 -24.48
N TYR A 888 -11.48 18.82 -25.77
CA TYR A 888 -12.03 17.65 -26.47
C TYR A 888 -13.35 17.09 -25.90
N VAL A 889 -14.06 17.88 -25.10
CA VAL A 889 -15.41 17.53 -24.65
C VAL A 889 -16.41 18.18 -25.61
N PHE A 890 -17.45 17.44 -26.01
CA PHE A 890 -18.47 17.89 -26.95
C PHE A 890 -19.88 17.72 -26.36
N ASP A 891 -20.71 18.75 -26.50
CA ASP A 891 -22.14 18.72 -26.19
C ASP A 891 -22.94 18.61 -27.51
N THR A 892 -24.17 18.09 -27.49
CA THR A 892 -25.04 18.02 -28.67
C THR A 892 -26.42 18.62 -28.39
N ILE A 893 -26.91 19.45 -29.31
CA ILE A 893 -28.30 19.93 -29.33
C ILE A 893 -28.99 19.38 -30.57
N GLN A 894 -30.15 18.75 -30.40
CA GLN A 894 -30.92 18.27 -31.53
C GLN A 894 -31.61 19.43 -32.27
N TYR A 895 -31.54 19.37 -33.59
CA TYR A 895 -32.17 20.29 -34.52
C TYR A 895 -33.09 19.52 -35.46
N SER A 896 -34.34 19.97 -35.58
CA SER A 896 -35.27 19.43 -36.58
C SER A 896 -35.31 20.35 -37.80
N SER A 897 -34.89 19.85 -38.96
CA SER A 897 -34.89 20.59 -40.23
C SER A 897 -36.26 20.58 -40.95
N GLY A 898 -37.31 20.07 -40.29
CA GLY A 898 -38.60 19.78 -40.92
C GLY A 898 -39.80 20.15 -40.05
N GLY A 899 -40.07 21.44 -39.91
CA GLY A 899 -41.38 21.96 -39.52
C GLY A 899 -42.07 22.58 -40.74
N THR A 900 -43.32 22.21 -40.98
CA THR A 900 -44.18 22.68 -42.08
C THR A 900 -44.16 24.20 -42.20
N GLY A 901 -43.90 24.69 -43.41
CA GLY A 901 -43.86 26.11 -43.73
C GLY A 901 -45.16 26.83 -43.34
N GLY A 902 -45.10 27.62 -42.29
CA GLY A 902 -45.91 28.83 -42.16
C GLY A 902 -45.25 29.90 -43.01
N GLY A 903 -45.92 30.32 -44.10
CA GLY A 903 -45.37 31.27 -45.06
C GLY A 903 -44.77 32.51 -44.41
N PHE A 904 -43.58 32.90 -44.88
CA PHE A 904 -42.97 34.22 -44.68
C PHE A 904 -43.82 35.29 -45.38
N GLY A 905 -44.99 35.57 -44.82
CA GLY A 905 -45.98 36.46 -45.40
C GLY A 905 -46.75 37.18 -44.30
N ARG A 906 -46.05 37.84 -43.37
CA ARG A 906 -46.49 39.02 -42.61
C ARG A 906 -45.33 39.50 -41.75
N THR A 907 -45.08 40.81 -41.79
CA THR A 907 -44.25 41.60 -40.87
C THR A 907 -44.13 40.94 -39.50
N GLN A 908 -42.94 40.40 -39.18
CA GLN A 908 -42.64 39.75 -37.91
C GLN A 908 -42.65 40.81 -36.81
N THR A 909 -43.76 40.94 -36.10
CA THR A 909 -43.75 41.47 -34.74
C THR A 909 -42.94 40.50 -33.88
N VAL A 910 -41.79 40.94 -33.37
CA VAL A 910 -40.96 40.18 -32.41
C VAL A 910 -41.86 39.80 -31.24
N SER A 911 -41.96 38.50 -30.91
CA SER A 911 -42.76 38.03 -29.78
C SER A 911 -41.87 37.78 -28.55
N PRO A 912 -42.37 37.98 -27.31
CA PRO A 912 -41.61 37.70 -26.10
C PRO A 912 -41.10 36.24 -26.03
N LYS A 913 -41.89 35.30 -26.55
CA LYS A 913 -41.52 33.88 -26.63
C LYS A 913 -40.29 33.67 -27.50
N THR A 914 -40.27 34.24 -28.70
CA THR A 914 -39.16 34.07 -29.65
C THR A 914 -37.82 34.56 -29.08
N ILE A 915 -37.84 35.67 -28.31
CA ILE A 915 -36.63 36.18 -27.65
C ILE A 915 -36.21 35.23 -26.51
N TYR A 916 -37.14 34.75 -25.69
CA TYR A 916 -36.84 33.84 -24.60
C TYR A 916 -36.32 32.47 -25.07
N ASP A 917 -36.93 31.90 -26.10
CA ASP A 917 -36.43 30.68 -26.75
C ASP A 917 -34.98 30.89 -27.21
N SER A 918 -34.67 32.07 -27.77
CA SER A 918 -33.30 32.44 -28.15
C SER A 918 -32.36 32.51 -26.94
N VAL A 919 -32.79 33.03 -25.80
CA VAL A 919 -31.99 33.00 -24.55
C VAL A 919 -31.67 31.56 -24.16
N CYS A 920 -32.66 30.67 -24.14
CA CYS A 920 -32.47 29.26 -23.78
C CYS A 920 -31.50 28.55 -24.74
N ILE A 921 -31.67 28.74 -26.05
CA ILE A 921 -30.77 28.18 -27.07
C ILE A 921 -29.36 28.72 -26.91
N LEU A 922 -29.19 30.03 -26.73
CA LEU A 922 -27.87 30.66 -26.57
C LEU A 922 -27.16 30.21 -25.29
N MET A 923 -27.90 30.02 -24.19
CA MET A 923 -27.34 29.42 -22.97
C MET A 923 -26.85 27.99 -23.22
N ARG A 924 -27.58 27.17 -23.99
CA ARG A 924 -27.14 25.81 -24.37
C ARG A 924 -25.96 25.82 -25.36
N LEU A 925 -25.90 26.82 -26.24
CA LEU A 925 -24.74 27.09 -27.11
C LEU A 925 -23.56 27.74 -26.38
N ARG A 926 -23.68 27.98 -25.07
CA ARG A 926 -22.67 28.66 -24.22
C ARG A 926 -22.31 30.09 -24.67
N ASN A 927 -23.18 30.73 -25.44
CA ASN A 927 -23.03 32.13 -25.81
C ASN A 927 -23.70 33.02 -24.75
N TYR A 928 -23.11 33.03 -23.55
CA TYR A 928 -23.67 33.70 -22.37
C TYR A 928 -23.77 35.22 -22.52
N VAL A 929 -22.83 35.83 -23.24
CA VAL A 929 -22.84 37.27 -23.51
C VAL A 929 -24.08 37.66 -24.33
N LEU A 930 -24.37 36.93 -25.41
CA LEU A 930 -25.53 37.20 -26.24
C LEU A 930 -26.84 36.80 -25.54
N ALA A 931 -26.84 35.71 -24.76
CA ALA A 931 -27.99 35.32 -23.94
C ALA A 931 -28.35 36.44 -22.95
N LYS A 932 -27.36 37.03 -22.28
CA LYS A 932 -27.55 38.16 -21.34
C LYS A 932 -28.14 39.38 -22.05
N ALA A 933 -27.63 39.72 -23.24
CA ALA A 933 -28.18 40.81 -24.04
C ALA A 933 -29.66 40.56 -24.41
N LYS A 934 -30.01 39.32 -24.79
CA LYS A 934 -31.39 38.93 -25.12
C LYS A 934 -32.31 38.95 -23.90
N CYS A 935 -31.82 38.65 -22.70
CA CYS A 935 -32.57 38.86 -21.45
C CYS A 935 -32.92 40.33 -21.24
N TYR A 936 -31.96 41.25 -21.39
CA TYR A 936 -32.25 42.69 -21.28
C TYR A 936 -33.23 43.17 -22.36
N GLU A 937 -33.08 42.70 -23.60
CA GLU A 937 -34.01 43.00 -24.70
C GLU A 937 -35.44 42.58 -24.34
N LEU A 938 -35.61 41.35 -23.84
CA LEU A 938 -36.89 40.80 -23.42
C LEU A 938 -37.53 41.60 -22.28
N LEU A 939 -36.76 41.89 -21.22
CA LEU A 939 -37.22 42.64 -20.05
C LEU A 939 -37.58 44.09 -20.38
N ASN A 940 -36.89 44.72 -21.33
CA ASN A 940 -37.17 46.09 -21.74
C ASN A 940 -38.37 46.21 -22.69
N LEU A 941 -38.51 45.27 -23.64
CA LEU A 941 -39.59 45.31 -24.64
C LEU A 941 -40.91 44.76 -24.12
N PHE A 942 -40.85 43.75 -23.25
CA PHE A 942 -42.03 43.01 -22.79
C PHE A 942 -42.00 42.76 -21.28
N PRO A 943 -41.81 43.78 -20.42
CA PRO A 943 -41.62 43.63 -18.98
C PRO A 943 -42.72 42.81 -18.30
N ASP A 944 -43.95 42.90 -18.80
CA ASP A 944 -45.12 42.21 -18.25
C ASP A 944 -45.34 40.80 -18.84
N SER A 945 -44.49 40.34 -19.75
CA SER A 945 -44.63 39.00 -20.31
C SER A 945 -44.16 37.92 -19.34
N LEU A 946 -44.82 36.77 -19.41
CA LEU A 946 -44.38 35.53 -18.77
C LEU A 946 -42.89 35.23 -19.01
N HIS A 947 -42.47 35.34 -20.26
CA HIS A 947 -41.11 35.08 -20.70
C HIS A 947 -40.09 36.02 -20.03
N SER A 948 -40.46 37.29 -19.84
CA SER A 948 -39.67 38.28 -19.11
C SER A 948 -39.48 37.88 -17.65
N LEU A 949 -40.56 37.50 -16.95
CA LEU A 949 -40.46 37.01 -15.56
C LEU A 949 -39.49 35.82 -15.46
N ASN A 950 -39.54 34.87 -16.39
CA ASN A 950 -38.62 33.72 -16.41
C ASN A 950 -37.19 34.09 -16.80
N SER A 951 -37.00 35.16 -17.55
CA SER A 951 -35.68 35.65 -17.93
C SER A 951 -34.94 36.35 -16.78
N ILE A 952 -35.61 36.82 -15.73
CA ILE A 952 -34.98 37.49 -14.57
C ILE A 952 -33.96 36.57 -13.88
N SER A 953 -34.33 35.31 -13.65
CA SER A 953 -33.45 34.33 -13.02
C SER A 953 -32.23 34.03 -13.90
N LYS A 954 -32.46 33.80 -15.20
CA LYS A 954 -31.42 33.60 -16.20
C LYS A 954 -30.51 34.82 -16.33
N LEU A 955 -31.06 36.04 -16.29
CA LEU A 955 -30.29 37.29 -16.35
C LEU A 955 -29.38 37.43 -15.14
N TYR A 956 -29.91 37.23 -13.93
CA TYR A 956 -29.12 37.31 -12.71
C TYR A 956 -28.00 36.26 -12.73
N GLN A 957 -28.32 35.01 -13.08
CA GLN A 957 -27.34 33.94 -13.24
C GLN A 957 -26.25 34.31 -14.25
N LEU A 958 -26.61 34.70 -15.47
CA LEU A 958 -25.67 35.13 -16.52
C LEU A 958 -24.85 36.36 -16.10
N ALA A 959 -25.42 37.27 -15.33
CA ALA A 959 -24.72 38.44 -14.83
C ALA A 959 -23.64 38.06 -13.81
N VAL A 960 -23.91 37.09 -12.94
CA VAL A 960 -22.92 36.51 -12.00
C VAL A 960 -21.87 35.69 -12.75
N THR A 961 -22.27 34.86 -13.72
CA THR A 961 -21.35 34.06 -14.55
C THR A 961 -20.30 34.91 -15.25
N LEU A 962 -20.73 36.00 -15.88
CA LEU A 962 -19.87 36.88 -16.66
C LEU A 962 -19.12 37.90 -15.78
N ASP A 963 -19.25 37.82 -14.46
CA ASP A 963 -18.69 38.82 -13.54
C ASP A 963 -17.26 38.48 -13.11
N THR A 964 -16.29 39.21 -13.69
CA THR A 964 -14.86 39.06 -13.32
C THR A 964 -14.44 40.00 -12.19
N SER A 965 -15.28 40.94 -11.75
CA SER A 965 -14.89 42.02 -10.82
C SER A 965 -16.03 42.58 -9.94
N LEU A 966 -17.10 41.80 -9.70
CA LEU A 966 -18.33 42.23 -9.01
C LEU A 966 -19.09 43.38 -9.70
N THR A 967 -18.69 43.78 -10.91
CA THR A 967 -19.28 44.92 -11.62
C THR A 967 -20.55 44.50 -12.37
N SER A 968 -20.56 43.30 -12.95
CA SER A 968 -21.68 42.80 -13.76
C SER A 968 -22.91 42.46 -12.92
N ALA A 969 -22.72 41.86 -11.74
CA ALA A 969 -23.78 41.56 -10.77
C ALA A 969 -24.36 42.84 -10.16
N ASN A 970 -23.52 43.82 -9.81
CA ASN A 970 -23.98 45.12 -9.31
C ASN A 970 -24.76 45.92 -10.37
N ASN A 971 -24.33 45.87 -11.64
CA ASN A 971 -25.09 46.46 -12.75
C ASN A 971 -26.43 45.75 -12.95
N CYS A 972 -26.48 44.42 -12.84
CA CYS A 972 -27.72 43.66 -12.86
C CYS A 972 -28.64 44.06 -11.68
N LYS A 973 -28.11 44.19 -10.46
CA LYS A 973 -28.87 44.64 -9.28
C LYS A 973 -29.45 46.03 -9.47
N THR A 974 -28.65 46.95 -9.99
CA THR A 974 -29.08 48.33 -10.32
C THR A 974 -30.18 48.32 -11.39
N TYR A 975 -30.03 47.48 -12.41
CA TYR A 975 -31.04 47.29 -13.44
C TYR A 975 -32.34 46.71 -12.87
N LEU A 976 -32.29 45.66 -12.05
CA LEU A 976 -33.48 45.07 -11.42
C LEU A 976 -34.18 46.07 -10.48
N ASN A 977 -33.44 46.90 -9.73
CA ASN A 977 -34.00 48.01 -8.96
C ASN A 977 -34.73 49.02 -9.86
N THR A 978 -34.13 49.36 -11.00
CA THR A 978 -34.73 50.27 -11.98
C THR A 978 -36.01 49.66 -12.59
N LEU A 979 -35.99 48.35 -12.86
CA LEU A 979 -37.13 47.61 -13.38
C LEU A 979 -38.31 47.61 -12.39
N ILE A 980 -38.03 47.45 -11.09
CA ILE A 980 -39.02 47.59 -10.00
C ILE A 980 -39.63 49.00 -10.00
N LEU A 981 -38.79 50.03 -10.07
CA LEU A 981 -39.23 51.44 -10.01
C LEU A 981 -40.09 51.81 -11.22
N ASN A 982 -39.80 51.25 -12.39
CA ASN A 982 -40.53 51.52 -13.63
C ASN A 982 -41.83 50.72 -13.75
N HIS A 983 -41.93 49.55 -13.09
CA HIS A 983 -43.10 48.67 -13.15
C HIS A 983 -43.63 48.30 -11.76
N PRO A 984 -43.92 49.28 -10.87
CA PRO A 984 -44.24 49.01 -9.46
C PRO A 984 -45.55 48.24 -9.26
N ASN A 985 -46.45 48.29 -10.25
CA ASN A 985 -47.73 47.60 -10.23
C ASN A 985 -47.63 46.14 -10.71
N ASN A 986 -46.51 45.73 -11.33
CA ASN A 986 -46.26 44.34 -11.69
C ASN A 986 -45.68 43.60 -10.47
N LEU A 987 -46.58 43.18 -9.57
CA LEU A 987 -46.22 42.57 -8.29
C LEU A 987 -45.33 41.32 -8.43
N GLN A 988 -45.46 40.57 -9.53
CA GLN A 988 -44.63 39.41 -9.81
C GLN A 988 -43.20 39.77 -10.16
N LEU A 989 -43.04 40.69 -11.12
CA LEU A 989 -41.74 41.21 -11.50
C LEU A 989 -41.05 41.79 -10.26
N VAL A 990 -41.78 42.57 -9.47
CA VAL A 990 -41.27 43.16 -8.23
C VAL A 990 -40.84 42.09 -7.23
N ARG A 991 -41.64 41.04 -7.00
CA ARG A 991 -41.28 39.93 -6.10
C ARG A 991 -40.02 39.20 -6.57
N LYS A 992 -39.95 38.89 -7.87
CA LYS A 992 -38.85 38.11 -8.46
C LYS A 992 -37.54 38.92 -8.52
N CYS A 993 -37.61 40.18 -8.91
CA CYS A 993 -36.48 41.11 -8.83
C CYS A 993 -35.98 41.27 -7.39
N ASN A 994 -36.88 41.47 -6.41
CA ASN A 994 -36.50 41.63 -5.00
C ASN A 994 -35.81 40.38 -4.44
N TYR A 995 -36.22 39.18 -4.85
CA TYR A 995 -35.55 37.94 -4.46
C TYR A 995 -34.07 37.95 -4.91
N TYR A 996 -33.80 38.21 -6.19
CA TYR A 996 -32.42 38.23 -6.71
C TYR A 996 -31.60 39.43 -6.21
N ILE A 997 -32.22 40.58 -5.94
CA ILE A 997 -31.55 41.73 -5.31
C ILE A 997 -31.07 41.40 -3.89
N ARG A 998 -31.86 40.61 -3.12
CA ARG A 998 -31.50 40.19 -1.75
C ARG A 998 -30.46 39.08 -1.72
N ASN A 999 -30.46 38.20 -2.72
CA ASN A 999 -29.51 37.09 -2.83
C ASN A 999 -28.21 37.46 -3.57
N ALA A 1000 -28.14 38.64 -4.20
CA ALA A 1000 -26.92 39.28 -4.66
C ALA A 1000 -26.10 39.78 -3.46
N LYS A 1001 -25.29 38.88 -2.89
CA LYS A 1001 -24.24 39.21 -1.92
C LYS A 1001 -22.92 39.48 -2.61
#